data_AF-A0A402AUK4-F1
#
_entry.id   AF-A0A402AUK4-F1
#
_cell.length_a   1.000
_cell.length_b   1.000
_cell.length_c   1.000
_cell.angle_alpha   90.00
_cell.angle_beta   90.00
_cell.angle_gamma   90.00
#
_symmetry.space_group_name_H-M   'P 1'
#
loop_
_entity.id
_entity.type
_entity.pdbx_description
1 polymer ?
#
loop_
_entity_poly.entity_id
_entity_poly.type
_entity_poly.pdbx_seq_one_letter_code
_entity_poly.pdbx_strand_id
1 'polypeptide(L)'
;MDMSGMSDIQGQIIPVAMPTWANVGTDQMHVIRDFATLMGRRNRPYLNGQPVALSDYQHCIVFGFVSMYRLLVADREALLETILPIFARDEIRMILRPTMAYSLILQESFHPDVLRDALDQYRYMDRLWSITLQQPHLASVIAAERADLLSGDVPFFLTQVSSYDLYTSGGEQVAAFCSHSGMDMAVQRLTLLDDTDLLRQVWIIQASLASVAGQEQHFQPPILPLRAPVSPADPERLRAAAARIGRRLEILSIHNSSGVDWLNLSLGTHQEWHISAAGYDLYNGLAGIAFFLAYLGEGEDQEEAAELARTIASSICQQLLPSSSSPLSMQGVGAFAGWGSLIYLFSHLIALWHEPWLLEAVERVLEHIEPLIEQDRQLDIVHGSAGCLLALLSLYTVLPTPRVLANAIRCGDHLLQSLDLAARDVSMATLRQNGLLTGYAHGAAGMALSLVKLSAVCQQERFRSASLPLLSFERQLFSIAHKNWPDLRNSPWSNAQDQATINDEAHFVVAWCHGAAGLGLSRMELLKYEDTAILRQEVDVALQTTLKEGFGSNHSLCHGDLGNLELLLTATQHLGMTQYLEPLSQLTAMLLECGERTGWVTGLPLGVETPGMMLGLAGIGYEFLRLAQPQAVPDLLILAPPVRMMAE
;
A
#
# COMPACT_ATOMS: atom_id res chain seq x y z
N MET A 1 6.51 -7.06 -14.95
CA MET A 1 6.18 -7.83 -16.19
C MET A 1 4.82 -8.48 -16.04
N ASP A 2 3.94 -8.20 -16.98
CA ASP A 2 2.61 -8.78 -17.07
C ASP A 2 2.64 -10.05 -17.93
N MET A 3 2.38 -11.20 -17.30
CA MET A 3 2.22 -12.50 -17.97
C MET A 3 0.75 -12.94 -18.03
N SER A 4 -0.19 -12.01 -17.81
CA SER A 4 -1.60 -12.36 -17.71
C SER A 4 -2.13 -12.94 -19.01
N GLY A 5 -3.11 -13.84 -18.88
CA GLY A 5 -3.81 -14.40 -20.02
C GLY A 5 -4.80 -13.44 -20.67
N MET A 6 -4.98 -12.21 -20.15
CA MET A 6 -6.05 -11.30 -20.56
C MET A 6 -5.55 -9.92 -21.02
N SER A 7 -4.27 -9.61 -20.89
CA SER A 7 -3.65 -8.38 -21.40
C SER A 7 -2.80 -8.64 -22.65
N ASP A 8 -2.53 -7.59 -23.43
CA ASP A 8 -1.61 -7.62 -24.57
C ASP A 8 -0.61 -6.47 -24.45
N ILE A 9 0.25 -6.52 -23.42
CA ILE A 9 1.31 -5.52 -23.29
C ILE A 9 2.48 -5.96 -24.17
N GLN A 10 2.42 -5.57 -25.44
CA GLN A 10 3.48 -5.80 -26.41
C GLN A 10 4.75 -5.03 -26.04
N GLY A 11 5.92 -5.60 -26.35
CA GLY A 11 7.20 -4.90 -26.18
C GLY A 11 7.70 -4.84 -24.74
N GLN A 12 7.08 -5.56 -23.80
CA GLN A 12 7.65 -5.73 -22.46
C GLN A 12 8.99 -6.45 -22.54
N ILE A 13 10.00 -5.88 -21.90
CA ILE A 13 11.33 -6.45 -21.81
C ILE A 13 11.31 -7.59 -20.79
N ILE A 14 11.80 -8.76 -21.19
CA ILE A 14 12.05 -9.86 -20.27
C ILE A 14 13.21 -9.47 -19.38
N PRO A 15 13.05 -9.38 -18.03
CA PRO A 15 14.10 -8.89 -17.13
C PRO A 15 15.25 -9.89 -16.92
N VAL A 16 15.38 -10.86 -17.83
CA VAL A 16 16.40 -11.88 -17.84
C VAL A 16 17.08 -11.83 -19.20
N ALA A 17 18.36 -11.47 -19.21
CA ALA A 17 19.16 -11.45 -20.43
C ALA A 17 19.43 -12.88 -20.89
N MET A 18 19.01 -13.20 -22.10
CA MET A 18 19.15 -14.53 -22.69
C MET A 18 20.29 -14.56 -23.71
N PRO A 19 20.97 -15.71 -23.87
CA PRO A 19 21.96 -15.86 -24.93
C PRO A 19 21.30 -15.74 -26.31
N THR A 20 21.80 -14.84 -27.14
CA THR A 20 21.39 -14.65 -28.54
C THR A 20 22.61 -14.50 -29.43
N TRP A 21 22.45 -14.67 -30.74
CA TRP A 21 23.54 -14.58 -31.69
C TRP A 21 23.65 -13.17 -32.29
N ALA A 22 24.80 -12.54 -32.15
CA ALA A 22 25.17 -11.32 -32.87
C ALA A 22 25.87 -11.66 -34.19
N ASN A 23 25.76 -10.77 -35.18
CA ASN A 23 26.41 -10.91 -36.50
C ASN A 23 26.14 -12.27 -37.19
N VAL A 24 24.90 -12.74 -37.10
CA VAL A 24 24.50 -14.05 -37.64
C VAL A 24 24.86 -14.15 -39.12
N GLY A 25 25.53 -15.24 -39.50
CA GLY A 25 25.91 -15.51 -40.89
C GLY A 25 27.19 -14.84 -41.36
N THR A 26 27.98 -14.24 -40.46
CA THR A 26 29.31 -13.69 -40.76
C THR A 26 30.43 -14.41 -40.00
N ASP A 27 31.67 -14.13 -40.35
CA ASP A 27 32.87 -14.56 -39.63
C ASP A 27 33.01 -13.93 -38.22
N GLN A 28 32.17 -12.93 -37.91
CA GLN A 28 32.10 -12.25 -36.62
C GLN A 28 30.92 -12.73 -35.75
N MET A 29 30.28 -13.85 -36.12
CA MET A 29 29.16 -14.44 -35.38
C MET A 29 29.60 -14.88 -33.98
N HIS A 30 28.94 -14.37 -32.94
CA HIS A 30 29.25 -14.71 -31.54
C HIS A 30 27.99 -14.59 -30.67
N VAL A 31 28.02 -15.24 -29.49
CA VAL A 31 26.93 -15.16 -28.53
C VAL A 31 27.05 -13.85 -27.73
N ILE A 32 25.95 -13.11 -27.63
CA ILE A 32 25.77 -11.98 -26.72
C ILE A 32 24.64 -12.28 -25.75
N ARG A 33 24.55 -11.55 -24.65
CA ARG A 33 23.35 -11.53 -23.82
C ARG A 33 22.54 -10.31 -24.15
N ASP A 34 21.28 -10.53 -24.51
CA ASP A 34 20.35 -9.45 -24.80
C ASP A 34 19.01 -9.73 -24.10
N PHE A 35 18.24 -8.68 -23.86
CA PHE A 35 16.92 -8.80 -23.29
C PHE A 35 15.91 -9.01 -24.42
N ALA A 36 15.20 -10.14 -24.38
CA ALA A 36 14.13 -10.37 -25.34
C ALA A 36 12.90 -9.52 -24.99
N THR A 37 12.13 -9.15 -26.00
CA THR A 37 10.82 -8.53 -25.83
C THR A 37 9.71 -9.56 -25.98
N LEU A 38 8.70 -9.47 -25.13
CA LEU A 38 7.48 -10.25 -25.25
C LEU A 38 6.75 -9.83 -26.53
N MET A 39 6.58 -10.80 -27.42
CA MET A 39 5.74 -10.67 -28.61
C MET A 39 4.27 -10.71 -28.20
N GLY A 40 3.47 -9.80 -28.74
CA GLY A 40 2.03 -9.75 -28.49
C GLY A 40 1.34 -11.08 -28.77
N ARG A 41 0.41 -11.47 -27.89
CA ARG A 41 -0.31 -12.74 -27.98
C ARG A 41 -1.74 -12.51 -28.48
N ARG A 42 -2.38 -13.56 -28.99
CA ARG A 42 -3.76 -13.51 -29.54
C ARG A 42 -4.86 -13.61 -28.48
N ASN A 43 -4.56 -13.20 -27.26
CA ASN A 43 -5.42 -13.37 -26.09
C ASN A 43 -6.27 -12.14 -25.76
N ARG A 44 -6.02 -10.99 -26.42
CA ARG A 44 -6.86 -9.79 -26.31
C ARG A 44 -7.91 -9.74 -27.42
N PRO A 45 -9.22 -9.61 -27.10
CA PRO A 45 -10.26 -9.41 -28.10
C PRO A 45 -10.11 -8.09 -28.86
N TYR A 46 -10.50 -8.09 -30.13
CA TYR A 46 -10.54 -6.90 -30.98
C TYR A 46 -11.98 -6.64 -31.45
N LEU A 47 -12.44 -5.39 -31.36
CA LEU A 47 -13.71 -4.92 -31.89
C LEU A 47 -13.46 -3.85 -32.94
N ASN A 48 -13.94 -4.06 -34.17
CA ASN A 48 -13.70 -3.15 -35.30
C ASN A 48 -12.21 -2.84 -35.56
N GLY A 49 -11.34 -3.83 -35.34
CA GLY A 49 -9.89 -3.69 -35.51
C GLY A 49 -9.18 -2.93 -34.38
N GLN A 50 -9.88 -2.54 -33.32
CA GLN A 50 -9.30 -1.92 -32.13
C GLN A 50 -9.24 -2.90 -30.96
N PRO A 51 -8.15 -2.92 -30.18
CA PRO A 51 -8.05 -3.74 -29.00
C PRO A 51 -9.07 -3.29 -27.95
N VAL A 52 -9.78 -4.22 -27.32
CA VAL A 52 -10.75 -3.91 -26.27
C VAL A 52 -10.03 -3.71 -24.94
N ALA A 53 -10.36 -2.64 -24.20
CA ALA A 53 -9.82 -2.38 -22.87
C ALA A 53 -10.44 -3.33 -21.83
N LEU A 54 -9.60 -3.97 -21.02
CA LEU A 54 -10.06 -4.93 -20.02
C LEU A 54 -10.82 -4.25 -18.88
N SER A 55 -10.43 -3.02 -18.52
CA SER A 55 -11.05 -2.19 -17.49
C SER A 55 -12.55 -1.99 -17.70
N ASP A 56 -12.98 -1.82 -18.95
CA ASP A 56 -14.38 -1.51 -19.29
C ASP A 56 -15.32 -2.69 -19.01
N TYR A 57 -14.78 -3.92 -18.97
CA TYR A 57 -15.53 -5.17 -18.83
C TYR A 57 -15.28 -5.88 -17.51
N GLN A 58 -14.64 -5.23 -16.54
CA GLN A 58 -14.40 -5.78 -15.19
C GLN A 58 -15.69 -6.34 -14.57
N HIS A 59 -16.79 -5.59 -14.66
CA HIS A 59 -18.08 -6.00 -14.11
C HIS A 59 -18.61 -7.29 -14.76
N CYS A 60 -18.41 -7.48 -16.08
CA CYS A 60 -18.78 -8.71 -16.78
C CYS A 60 -17.95 -9.91 -16.33
N ILE A 61 -16.64 -9.72 -16.13
CA ILE A 61 -15.74 -10.78 -15.66
C ILE A 61 -16.13 -11.23 -14.25
N VAL A 62 -16.32 -10.27 -13.35
CA VAL A 62 -16.77 -10.53 -11.97
C VAL A 62 -18.14 -11.22 -11.98
N PHE A 63 -19.09 -10.74 -12.79
CA PHE A 63 -20.41 -11.37 -12.91
C PHE A 63 -20.33 -12.81 -13.39
N GLY A 64 -19.52 -13.10 -14.42
CA GLY A 64 -19.32 -14.45 -14.94
C GLY A 64 -18.70 -15.39 -13.89
N PHE A 65 -17.68 -14.91 -13.16
CA PHE A 65 -17.06 -15.65 -12.08
C PHE A 65 -18.05 -15.95 -10.95
N VAL A 66 -18.76 -14.93 -10.46
CA VAL A 66 -19.77 -15.09 -9.40
C VAL A 66 -20.86 -16.07 -9.83
N SER A 67 -21.34 -15.97 -11.07
CA SER A 67 -22.38 -16.86 -11.61
C SER A 67 -21.91 -18.32 -11.60
N MET A 68 -20.69 -18.58 -12.08
CA MET A 68 -20.11 -19.92 -12.09
C MET A 68 -19.87 -20.43 -10.66
N TYR A 69 -19.32 -19.60 -9.77
CA TYR A 69 -19.08 -19.96 -8.38
C TYR A 69 -20.38 -20.36 -7.67
N ARG A 70 -21.45 -19.57 -7.84
CA ARG A 70 -22.77 -19.85 -7.26
C ARG A 70 -23.36 -21.16 -7.81
N LEU A 71 -23.15 -21.45 -9.09
CA LEU A 71 -23.54 -22.73 -9.69
C LEU A 71 -22.78 -23.90 -9.05
N LEU A 72 -21.45 -23.78 -8.88
CA LEU A 72 -20.65 -24.82 -8.20
C LEU A 72 -21.11 -25.05 -6.75
N VAL A 73 -21.50 -24.00 -6.04
CA VAL A 73 -22.05 -24.12 -4.68
C VAL A 73 -23.41 -24.82 -4.69
N ALA A 74 -24.30 -24.46 -5.62
CA ALA A 74 -25.64 -25.03 -5.73
C ALA A 74 -25.61 -26.53 -6.08
N ASP A 75 -24.70 -26.95 -6.96
CA ASP A 75 -24.57 -28.33 -7.43
C ASP A 75 -23.43 -29.10 -6.73
N ARG A 76 -22.96 -28.64 -5.57
CA ARG A 76 -21.78 -29.17 -4.87
C ARG A 76 -21.83 -30.69 -4.66
N GLU A 77 -22.97 -31.20 -4.19
CA GLU A 77 -23.15 -32.62 -3.89
C GLU A 77 -23.02 -33.46 -5.17
N ALA A 78 -23.71 -33.08 -6.25
CA ALA A 78 -23.61 -33.76 -7.54
C ALA A 78 -22.19 -33.71 -8.13
N LEU A 79 -21.49 -32.57 -7.96
CA LEU A 79 -20.10 -32.42 -8.39
C LEU A 79 -19.16 -33.37 -7.63
N LEU A 80 -19.30 -33.45 -6.31
CA LEU A 80 -18.46 -34.29 -5.45
C LEU A 80 -18.73 -35.78 -5.66
N GLU A 81 -20.00 -36.19 -5.75
CA GLU A 81 -20.38 -37.60 -5.78
C GLU A 81 -20.37 -38.22 -7.17
N THR A 82 -20.68 -37.43 -8.20
CA THR A 82 -20.89 -37.95 -9.57
C THR A 82 -19.83 -37.45 -10.53
N ILE A 83 -19.59 -36.13 -10.59
CA ILE A 83 -18.79 -35.54 -11.68
C ILE A 83 -17.29 -35.72 -11.44
N LEU A 84 -16.78 -35.36 -10.26
CA LEU A 84 -15.35 -35.46 -9.97
C LEU A 84 -14.80 -36.88 -10.10
N PRO A 85 -15.45 -37.94 -9.57
CA PRO A 85 -14.94 -39.31 -9.69
C PRO A 85 -14.73 -39.80 -11.13
N ILE A 86 -15.40 -39.21 -12.13
CA ILE A 86 -15.22 -39.56 -13.55
C ILE A 86 -13.78 -39.29 -14.00
N PHE A 87 -13.15 -38.25 -13.47
CA PHE A 87 -11.80 -37.81 -13.84
C PHE A 87 -10.70 -38.51 -13.04
N ALA A 88 -11.02 -39.43 -12.12
CA ALA A 88 -10.06 -40.00 -11.17
C ALA A 88 -8.80 -40.62 -11.81
N ARG A 89 -8.95 -41.15 -13.04
CA ARG A 89 -7.87 -41.81 -13.79
C ARG A 89 -7.29 -40.96 -14.92
N ASP A 90 -7.76 -39.73 -15.08
CA ASP A 90 -7.24 -38.84 -16.09
C ASP A 90 -5.79 -38.49 -15.77
N GLU A 91 -4.98 -38.42 -16.84
CA GLU A 91 -3.58 -38.05 -16.74
C GLU A 91 -3.45 -36.53 -16.84
N ILE A 92 -2.72 -35.94 -15.89
CA ILE A 92 -2.47 -34.49 -15.82
C ILE A 92 -0.97 -34.22 -15.75
N ARG A 93 -0.55 -33.12 -16.37
CA ARG A 93 0.84 -32.63 -16.31
C ARG A 93 1.10 -31.94 -14.98
N MET A 94 2.20 -32.29 -14.33
CA MET A 94 2.68 -31.60 -13.13
C MET A 94 3.90 -30.74 -13.45
N ILE A 95 3.82 -29.44 -13.19
CA ILE A 95 4.91 -28.49 -13.42
C ILE A 95 5.64 -28.28 -12.08
N LEU A 96 6.74 -29.00 -11.87
CA LEU A 96 7.53 -28.91 -10.62
C LEU A 96 8.40 -27.65 -10.56
N ARG A 97 8.80 -27.15 -11.72
CA ARG A 97 9.60 -25.93 -11.87
C ARG A 97 9.14 -25.16 -13.11
N PRO A 98 9.15 -23.82 -13.08
CA PRO A 98 8.84 -23.03 -14.26
C PRO A 98 9.72 -23.43 -15.45
N THR A 99 9.11 -23.63 -16.62
CA THR A 99 9.82 -24.03 -17.86
C THR A 99 11.00 -23.12 -18.21
N MET A 100 10.91 -21.82 -17.89
CA MET A 100 12.00 -20.87 -18.08
C MET A 100 13.28 -21.25 -17.31
N ALA A 101 13.15 -21.78 -16.09
CA ALA A 101 14.31 -22.18 -15.31
C ALA A 101 15.05 -23.36 -15.96
N TYR A 102 14.31 -24.36 -16.45
CA TYR A 102 14.90 -25.46 -17.21
C TYR A 102 15.52 -24.96 -18.52
N SER A 103 14.83 -24.08 -19.24
CA SER A 103 15.31 -23.55 -20.52
C SER A 103 16.63 -22.79 -20.36
N LEU A 104 16.78 -22.01 -19.28
CA LEU A 104 18.03 -21.33 -18.96
C LEU A 104 19.16 -22.32 -18.65
N ILE A 105 18.92 -23.32 -17.80
CA ILE A 105 19.91 -24.36 -17.50
C ILE A 105 20.32 -25.08 -18.79
N LEU A 106 19.36 -25.46 -19.62
CA LEU A 106 19.60 -26.16 -20.88
C LEU A 106 20.41 -25.31 -21.86
N GLN A 107 20.01 -24.07 -22.12
CA GLN A 107 20.71 -23.19 -23.06
C GLN A 107 22.15 -22.93 -22.66
N GLU A 108 22.38 -22.66 -21.37
CA GLU A 108 23.72 -22.41 -20.82
C GLU A 108 24.57 -23.68 -20.78
N SER A 109 23.95 -24.87 -20.72
CA SER A 109 24.68 -26.14 -20.82
C SER A 109 25.36 -26.35 -22.18
N PHE A 110 24.96 -25.60 -23.20
CA PHE A 110 25.60 -25.60 -24.52
C PHE A 110 26.80 -24.65 -24.62
N HIS A 111 27.21 -24.00 -23.53
CA HIS A 111 28.42 -23.16 -23.55
C HIS A 111 29.67 -24.03 -23.77
N PRO A 112 30.66 -23.62 -24.58
CA PRO A 112 31.85 -24.41 -24.86
C PRO A 112 32.62 -24.85 -23.60
N ASP A 113 32.69 -24.01 -22.57
CA ASP A 113 33.35 -24.37 -21.31
C ASP A 113 32.63 -25.50 -20.55
N VAL A 114 31.33 -25.68 -20.77
CA VAL A 114 30.51 -26.73 -20.17
C VAL A 114 30.50 -27.99 -21.05
N LEU A 115 30.51 -27.83 -22.38
CA LEU A 115 30.43 -28.93 -23.35
C LEU A 115 31.73 -29.71 -23.56
N ARG A 116 32.89 -29.10 -23.25
CA ARG A 116 34.20 -29.72 -23.51
C ARG A 116 34.48 -30.94 -22.63
N ASP A 117 33.88 -31.00 -21.45
CA ASP A 117 34.03 -32.10 -20.49
C ASP A 117 32.66 -32.51 -19.94
N ALA A 118 32.35 -33.80 -20.03
CA ALA A 118 31.11 -34.35 -19.50
C ALA A 118 30.99 -34.14 -17.98
N LEU A 119 32.09 -34.12 -17.23
CA LEU A 119 32.07 -33.83 -15.80
C LEU A 119 31.66 -32.39 -15.52
N ASP A 120 32.09 -31.43 -16.34
CA ASP A 120 31.69 -30.03 -16.18
C ASP A 120 30.22 -29.82 -16.57
N GLN A 121 29.72 -30.54 -17.58
CA GLN A 121 28.28 -30.59 -17.88
C GLN A 121 27.46 -31.15 -16.72
N TYR A 122 27.90 -32.26 -16.11
CA TYR A 122 27.23 -32.84 -14.93
C TYR A 122 27.24 -31.89 -13.73
N ARG A 123 28.38 -31.27 -13.43
CA ARG A 123 28.52 -30.29 -12.34
C ARG A 123 27.67 -29.04 -12.58
N TYR A 124 27.54 -28.60 -13.83
CA TYR A 124 26.66 -27.51 -14.18
C TYR A 124 25.19 -27.82 -13.85
N MET A 125 24.74 -29.05 -14.16
CA MET A 125 23.37 -29.51 -13.87
C MET A 125 23.07 -29.63 -12.37
N ASP A 126 24.08 -29.68 -11.50
CA ASP A 126 23.86 -29.71 -10.05
C ASP A 126 23.21 -28.43 -9.50
N ARG A 127 23.09 -27.36 -10.31
CA ARG A 127 22.25 -26.19 -9.99
C ARG A 127 20.79 -26.56 -9.72
N LEU A 128 20.30 -27.68 -10.25
CA LEU A 128 18.96 -28.20 -9.96
C LEU A 128 18.75 -28.45 -8.46
N TRP A 129 19.80 -28.85 -7.74
CA TRP A 129 19.75 -29.09 -6.29
C TRP A 129 19.50 -27.84 -5.46
N SER A 130 19.77 -26.63 -5.98
CA SER A 130 19.64 -25.39 -5.18
C SER A 130 18.24 -25.19 -4.58
N ILE A 131 17.19 -25.60 -5.29
CA ILE A 131 15.81 -25.47 -4.82
C ILE A 131 15.49 -26.39 -3.64
N THR A 132 16.24 -27.49 -3.45
CA THR A 132 15.92 -28.49 -2.43
C THR A 132 16.17 -27.98 -1.02
N LEU A 133 16.94 -26.89 -0.87
CA LEU A 133 17.07 -26.17 0.39
C LEU A 133 15.72 -25.61 0.88
N GLN A 134 14.87 -25.16 -0.06
CA GLN A 134 13.53 -24.63 0.24
C GLN A 134 12.44 -25.70 0.07
N GLN A 135 12.65 -26.63 -0.86
CA GLN A 135 11.69 -27.68 -1.24
C GLN A 135 12.37 -29.05 -1.25
N PRO A 136 12.65 -29.66 -0.07
CA PRO A 136 13.43 -30.89 0.02
C PRO A 136 12.86 -32.08 -0.76
N HIS A 137 11.54 -32.13 -0.93
CA HIS A 137 10.85 -33.20 -1.65
C HIS A 137 11.27 -33.30 -3.13
N LEU A 138 11.72 -32.19 -3.75
CA LEU A 138 12.22 -32.18 -5.13
C LEU A 138 13.52 -32.97 -5.32
N ALA A 139 14.23 -33.32 -4.24
CA ALA A 139 15.43 -34.16 -4.31
C ALA A 139 15.16 -35.50 -5.03
N SER A 140 13.94 -36.03 -4.90
CA SER A 140 13.52 -37.31 -5.50
C SER A 140 13.43 -37.29 -7.03
N VAL A 141 13.31 -36.11 -7.65
CA VAL A 141 13.12 -35.97 -9.11
C VAL A 141 14.33 -35.42 -9.84
N ILE A 142 15.37 -34.96 -9.13
CA ILE A 142 16.57 -34.34 -9.73
C ILE A 142 17.24 -35.25 -10.77
N ALA A 143 17.28 -36.57 -10.50
CA ALA A 143 17.88 -37.52 -11.43
C ALA A 143 17.14 -37.56 -12.77
N ALA A 144 15.81 -37.53 -12.74
CA ALA A 144 14.95 -37.49 -13.92
C ALA A 144 15.06 -36.13 -14.64
N GLU A 145 15.00 -35.01 -13.90
CA GLU A 145 15.21 -33.67 -14.47
C GLU A 145 16.53 -33.58 -15.24
N ARG A 146 17.61 -34.10 -14.65
CA ARG A 146 18.93 -34.11 -15.27
C ARG A 146 18.96 -35.00 -16.52
N ALA A 147 18.31 -36.17 -16.49
CA ALA A 147 18.28 -37.07 -17.63
C ALA A 147 17.60 -36.44 -18.85
N ASP A 148 16.47 -35.74 -18.64
CA ASP A 148 15.76 -35.01 -19.69
C ASP A 148 16.64 -33.87 -20.25
N LEU A 149 17.24 -33.06 -19.37
CA LEU A 149 18.11 -31.95 -19.78
C LEU A 149 19.35 -32.41 -20.55
N LEU A 150 19.98 -33.52 -20.15
CA LEU A 150 21.10 -34.12 -20.87
C LEU A 150 20.69 -34.65 -22.25
N SER A 151 19.40 -35.00 -22.42
CA SER A 151 18.83 -35.40 -23.71
C SER A 151 18.43 -34.21 -24.59
N GLY A 152 18.56 -32.98 -24.07
CA GLY A 152 18.17 -31.76 -24.77
C GLY A 152 16.72 -31.34 -24.54
N ASP A 153 16.00 -32.02 -23.65
CA ASP A 153 14.58 -31.83 -23.41
C ASP A 153 14.31 -31.03 -22.13
N VAL A 154 13.16 -30.35 -22.11
CA VAL A 154 12.64 -29.74 -20.88
C VAL A 154 11.99 -30.85 -20.05
N PRO A 155 12.35 -31.00 -18.76
CA PRO A 155 11.76 -32.01 -17.89
C PRO A 155 10.24 -32.03 -17.90
N PHE A 156 9.68 -33.23 -17.97
CA PHE A 156 8.25 -33.45 -18.11
C PHE A 156 7.77 -34.51 -17.11
N PHE A 157 6.73 -34.17 -16.36
CA PHE A 157 6.16 -35.04 -15.34
C PHE A 157 4.64 -35.14 -15.46
N LEU A 158 4.13 -36.32 -15.17
CA LEU A 158 2.72 -36.67 -15.22
C LEU A 158 2.25 -37.23 -13.89
N THR A 159 0.97 -37.15 -13.62
CA THR A 159 0.30 -37.88 -12.54
C THR A 159 -1.14 -38.20 -12.96
N GLN A 160 -1.79 -39.10 -12.22
CA GLN A 160 -3.23 -39.30 -12.36
C GLN A 160 -3.96 -38.45 -11.32
N VAL A 161 -5.15 -37.94 -11.65
CA VAL A 161 -5.89 -37.00 -10.78
C VAL A 161 -6.06 -37.51 -9.34
N SER A 162 -6.36 -38.79 -9.14
CA SER A 162 -6.51 -39.40 -7.80
C SER A 162 -5.25 -40.08 -7.25
N SER A 163 -4.10 -39.94 -7.90
CA SER A 163 -2.85 -40.55 -7.45
C SER A 163 -2.01 -39.60 -6.59
N TYR A 164 -1.20 -40.18 -5.72
CA TYR A 164 -0.14 -39.50 -4.96
C TYR A 164 1.23 -39.63 -5.64
N ASP A 165 1.30 -40.45 -6.70
CA ASP A 165 2.52 -40.78 -7.40
C ASP A 165 2.77 -39.81 -8.55
N LEU A 166 4.05 -39.62 -8.87
CA LEU A 166 4.50 -38.87 -10.02
C LEU A 166 5.15 -39.83 -11.03
N TYR A 167 5.01 -39.55 -12.32
CA TYR A 167 5.65 -40.30 -13.39
C TYR A 167 6.60 -39.39 -14.17
N THR A 168 7.81 -39.86 -14.41
CA THR A 168 8.82 -39.16 -15.22
C THR A 168 8.50 -39.28 -16.71
N SER A 169 9.19 -38.50 -17.55
CA SER A 169 9.16 -38.60 -19.02
C SER A 169 9.44 -40.03 -19.53
N GLY A 170 10.27 -40.80 -18.81
CA GLY A 170 10.60 -42.19 -19.09
C GLY A 170 9.57 -43.21 -18.58
N GLY A 171 8.50 -42.76 -17.92
CA GLY A 171 7.46 -43.61 -17.34
C GLY A 171 7.84 -44.23 -15.99
N GLU A 172 8.95 -43.81 -15.38
CA GLU A 172 9.35 -44.27 -14.06
C GLU A 172 8.44 -43.65 -12.98
N GLN A 173 8.01 -44.47 -12.02
CA GLN A 173 7.17 -44.03 -10.92
C GLN A 173 8.02 -43.50 -9.76
N VAL A 174 7.71 -42.30 -9.31
CA VAL A 174 8.14 -41.72 -8.04
C VAL A 174 6.98 -41.81 -7.07
N ALA A 175 7.01 -42.83 -6.22
CA ALA A 175 5.90 -43.18 -5.33
C ALA A 175 5.71 -42.14 -4.21
N ALA A 176 4.45 -41.85 -3.87
CA ALA A 176 4.04 -40.95 -2.80
C ALA A 176 4.75 -39.58 -2.82
N PHE A 177 4.92 -39.03 -4.03
CA PHE A 177 5.55 -37.73 -4.23
C PHE A 177 4.67 -36.59 -3.68
N CYS A 178 3.36 -36.67 -3.90
CA CYS A 178 2.41 -35.68 -3.44
C CYS A 178 1.85 -36.04 -2.06
N SER A 179 1.64 -35.04 -1.19
CA SER A 179 0.91 -35.24 0.07
C SER A 179 -0.60 -35.32 -0.10
N HIS A 180 -1.13 -34.77 -1.20
CA HIS A 180 -2.53 -34.78 -1.60
C HIS A 180 -2.62 -35.04 -3.09
N SER A 181 -3.62 -35.81 -3.54
CA SER A 181 -3.90 -35.97 -4.96
C SER A 181 -4.58 -34.72 -5.53
N GLY A 182 -4.57 -34.56 -6.86
CA GLY A 182 -5.34 -33.51 -7.52
C GLY A 182 -6.84 -33.58 -7.20
N MET A 183 -7.36 -34.81 -7.02
CA MET A 183 -8.73 -35.08 -6.58
C MET A 183 -8.98 -34.54 -5.17
N ASP A 184 -8.10 -34.84 -4.21
CA ASP A 184 -8.24 -34.37 -2.84
C ASP A 184 -8.29 -32.85 -2.77
N MET A 185 -7.41 -32.18 -3.54
CA MET A 185 -7.39 -30.72 -3.63
C MET A 185 -8.68 -30.14 -4.24
N ALA A 186 -9.21 -30.78 -5.29
CA ALA A 186 -10.47 -30.36 -5.92
C ALA A 186 -11.68 -30.53 -4.98
N VAL A 187 -11.75 -31.68 -4.30
CA VAL A 187 -12.78 -31.97 -3.29
C VAL A 187 -12.71 -30.97 -2.13
N GLN A 188 -11.51 -30.74 -1.59
CA GLN A 188 -11.30 -29.77 -0.52
C GLN A 188 -11.73 -28.37 -0.95
N ARG A 189 -11.32 -27.93 -2.15
CA ARG A 189 -11.69 -26.61 -2.68
C ARG A 189 -13.21 -26.45 -2.81
N LEU A 190 -13.91 -27.42 -3.40
CA LEU A 190 -15.38 -27.39 -3.54
C LEU A 190 -16.09 -27.36 -2.19
N THR A 191 -15.56 -28.09 -1.20
CA THR A 191 -16.12 -28.15 0.15
C THR A 191 -16.01 -26.81 0.87
N LEU A 192 -14.92 -26.08 0.64
CA LEU A 192 -14.63 -24.78 1.25
C LEU A 192 -15.27 -23.59 0.53
N LEU A 193 -16.01 -23.80 -0.56
CA LEU A 193 -16.68 -22.68 -1.23
C LEU A 193 -17.79 -22.12 -0.33
N ASP A 194 -17.76 -20.83 -0.06
CA ASP A 194 -18.77 -20.12 0.72
C ASP A 194 -18.82 -18.64 0.32
N ASP A 195 -19.67 -17.86 1.00
CA ASP A 195 -19.81 -16.44 0.72
C ASP A 195 -18.52 -15.64 1.02
N THR A 196 -17.76 -16.07 2.04
CA THR A 196 -16.52 -15.40 2.45
C THR A 196 -15.40 -15.64 1.44
N ASP A 197 -15.21 -16.89 1.00
CA ASP A 197 -14.27 -17.21 -0.07
C ASP A 197 -14.68 -16.55 -1.38
N LEU A 198 -15.97 -16.54 -1.76
CA LEU A 198 -16.44 -15.83 -2.94
C LEU A 198 -16.04 -14.34 -2.92
N LEU A 199 -16.29 -13.66 -1.79
CA LEU A 199 -15.91 -12.25 -1.64
C LEU A 199 -14.40 -12.04 -1.80
N ARG A 200 -13.60 -12.95 -1.24
CA ARG A 200 -12.13 -12.91 -1.36
C ARG A 200 -11.67 -13.15 -2.80
N GLN A 201 -12.24 -14.13 -3.51
CA GLN A 201 -11.90 -14.40 -4.91
C GLN A 201 -12.30 -13.24 -5.83
N VAL A 202 -13.48 -12.65 -5.61
CA VAL A 202 -13.92 -11.45 -6.34
C VAL A 202 -12.93 -10.30 -6.12
N TRP A 203 -12.50 -10.08 -4.88
CA TRP A 203 -11.50 -9.06 -4.56
C TRP A 203 -10.18 -9.33 -5.30
N ILE A 204 -9.66 -10.56 -5.30
CA ILE A 204 -8.43 -10.94 -6.01
C ILE A 204 -8.54 -10.65 -7.50
N ILE A 205 -9.68 -10.97 -8.12
CA ILE A 205 -9.94 -10.68 -9.53
C ILE A 205 -9.92 -9.16 -9.77
N GLN A 206 -10.64 -8.39 -8.97
CA GLN A 206 -10.70 -6.93 -9.12
C GLN A 206 -9.33 -6.28 -8.92
N ALA A 207 -8.57 -6.69 -7.91
CA ALA A 207 -7.22 -6.21 -7.64
C ALA A 207 -6.25 -6.55 -8.79
N SER A 208 -6.35 -7.77 -9.34
CA SER A 208 -5.54 -8.21 -10.48
C SER A 208 -5.86 -7.43 -11.76
N LEU A 209 -7.12 -7.02 -11.95
CA LEU A 209 -7.53 -6.18 -13.08
C LEU A 209 -7.04 -4.73 -12.90
N ALA A 210 -7.13 -4.20 -11.68
CA ALA A 210 -6.63 -2.87 -11.36
C ALA A 210 -5.12 -2.74 -11.53
N SER A 211 -4.35 -3.80 -11.24
CA SER A 211 -2.91 -3.78 -11.44
C SER A 211 -2.48 -3.63 -12.90
N VAL A 212 -3.29 -4.16 -13.83
CA VAL A 212 -3.06 -4.04 -15.28
C VAL A 212 -3.55 -2.70 -15.80
N ALA A 213 -4.72 -2.22 -15.36
CA ALA A 213 -5.31 -0.97 -15.83
C ALA A 213 -4.42 0.26 -15.57
N GLY A 214 -3.68 0.28 -14.45
CA GLY A 214 -2.72 1.34 -14.14
C GLY A 214 -1.52 1.42 -15.11
N GLN A 215 -1.24 0.35 -15.87
CA GLN A 215 -0.19 0.31 -16.89
C GLN A 215 -0.70 0.71 -18.28
N GLU A 216 -2.02 0.63 -18.53
CA GLU A 216 -2.57 0.85 -19.87
C GLU A 216 -2.88 2.34 -20.19
N GLN A 217 -3.27 3.21 -19.23
CA GLN A 217 -3.60 4.63 -19.48
C GLN A 217 -3.51 5.56 -18.24
N HIS A 218 -3.51 6.88 -18.46
CA HIS A 218 -3.73 7.93 -17.45
C HIS A 218 -4.97 7.63 -16.59
N PHE A 219 -4.76 7.17 -15.36
CA PHE A 219 -5.83 6.92 -14.40
C PHE A 219 -6.75 8.16 -14.28
N GLN A 220 -8.03 7.98 -14.61
CA GLN A 220 -9.05 8.94 -14.24
C GLN A 220 -9.63 8.52 -12.89
N PRO A 221 -9.64 9.41 -11.89
CA PRO A 221 -10.25 9.09 -10.61
C PRO A 221 -11.73 8.72 -10.81
N PRO A 222 -12.25 7.76 -10.03
CA PRO A 222 -13.67 7.47 -10.04
C PRO A 222 -14.47 8.74 -9.76
N ILE A 223 -15.67 8.83 -10.32
CA ILE A 223 -16.61 9.92 -10.02
C ILE A 223 -17.70 9.33 -9.14
N LEU A 224 -17.79 9.84 -7.91
CA LEU A 224 -18.85 9.43 -6.99
C LEU A 224 -20.19 10.00 -7.44
N PRO A 225 -21.26 9.16 -7.51
CA PRO A 225 -22.61 9.63 -7.83
C PRO A 225 -23.24 10.29 -6.59
N LEU A 226 -22.69 11.43 -6.17
CA LEU A 226 -23.19 12.21 -5.03
C LEU A 226 -24.59 12.78 -5.34
N ARG A 227 -25.45 12.78 -4.33
CA ARG A 227 -26.83 13.28 -4.40
C ARG A 227 -27.15 14.04 -3.13
N ALA A 228 -28.14 14.93 -3.19
CA ALA A 228 -28.64 15.58 -1.97
C ALA A 228 -29.06 14.50 -0.95
N PRO A 229 -28.64 14.65 0.32
CA PRO A 229 -28.88 13.63 1.32
C PRO A 229 -30.36 13.59 1.69
N VAL A 230 -30.90 12.39 1.91
CA VAL A 230 -32.28 12.18 2.33
C VAL A 230 -32.40 12.27 3.86
N SER A 231 -31.36 11.85 4.57
CA SER A 231 -31.29 11.81 6.02
C SER A 231 -29.98 12.43 6.53
N PRO A 232 -30.00 13.08 7.71
CA PRO A 232 -28.77 13.58 8.31
C PRO A 232 -27.79 12.43 8.63
N ALA A 233 -26.51 12.77 8.71
CA ALA A 233 -25.48 11.89 9.27
C ALA A 233 -25.30 12.22 10.75
N ASP A 234 -26.25 11.75 11.57
CA ASP A 234 -26.10 11.86 13.03
C ASP A 234 -24.96 10.96 13.55
N PRO A 235 -24.44 11.23 14.78
CA PRO A 235 -23.35 10.46 15.35
C PRO A 235 -23.62 8.95 15.43
N GLU A 236 -24.86 8.52 15.70
CA GLU A 236 -25.22 7.10 15.78
C GLU A 236 -25.04 6.40 14.43
N ARG A 237 -25.54 7.02 13.37
CA ARG A 237 -25.45 6.48 12.01
C ARG A 237 -24.00 6.42 11.53
N LEU A 238 -23.18 7.41 11.89
CA LEU A 238 -21.75 7.44 11.62
C LEU A 238 -21.00 6.33 12.36
N ARG A 239 -21.25 6.15 13.66
CA ARG A 239 -20.69 5.03 14.45
C ARG A 239 -21.13 3.68 13.87
N ALA A 240 -22.39 3.53 13.48
CA ALA A 240 -22.89 2.32 12.85
C ALA A 240 -22.21 2.04 11.50
N ALA A 241 -21.89 3.08 10.72
CA ALA A 241 -21.12 2.94 9.49
C ALA A 241 -19.69 2.49 9.76
N ALA A 242 -19.01 3.10 10.74
CA ALA A 242 -17.68 2.68 11.19
C ALA A 242 -17.68 1.21 11.66
N ALA A 243 -18.66 0.80 12.47
CA ALA A 243 -18.80 -0.58 12.93
C ALA A 243 -19.03 -1.58 11.78
N ARG A 244 -19.83 -1.22 10.77
CA ARG A 244 -20.00 -2.06 9.55
C ARG A 244 -18.69 -2.21 8.78
N ILE A 245 -17.88 -1.16 8.74
CA ILE A 245 -16.54 -1.19 8.12
C ILE A 245 -15.59 -2.06 8.93
N GLY A 246 -15.61 -1.97 10.27
CA GLY A 246 -14.85 -2.86 11.16
C GLY A 246 -15.16 -4.34 10.91
N ARG A 247 -16.44 -4.70 10.85
CA ARG A 247 -16.87 -6.06 10.48
C ARG A 247 -16.46 -6.46 9.07
N ARG A 248 -16.47 -5.52 8.11
CA ARG A 248 -15.99 -5.80 6.75
C ARG A 248 -14.50 -6.14 6.75
N LEU A 249 -13.68 -5.42 7.53
CA LEU A 249 -12.26 -5.73 7.69
C LEU A 249 -12.07 -7.13 8.29
N GLU A 250 -12.82 -7.48 9.32
CA GLU A 250 -12.78 -8.82 9.91
C GLU A 250 -13.12 -9.92 8.88
N ILE A 251 -14.18 -9.75 8.08
CA ILE A 251 -14.55 -10.73 7.04
C ILE A 251 -13.43 -10.93 6.00
N LEU A 252 -12.68 -9.86 5.70
CA LEU A 252 -11.59 -9.88 4.72
C LEU A 252 -10.28 -10.43 5.27
N SER A 253 -10.21 -10.67 6.58
CA SER A 253 -8.99 -11.11 7.24
C SER A 253 -8.58 -12.53 6.83
N ILE A 254 -7.29 -12.80 6.97
CA ILE A 254 -6.69 -14.11 6.75
C ILE A 254 -5.99 -14.51 8.05
N HIS A 255 -6.49 -15.57 8.67
CA HIS A 255 -5.95 -16.10 9.91
C HIS A 255 -4.96 -17.23 9.63
N ASN A 256 -3.83 -17.21 10.32
CA ASN A 256 -2.87 -18.32 10.35
C ASN A 256 -2.32 -18.52 11.77
N SER A 257 -1.42 -19.48 11.94
CA SER A 257 -0.81 -19.77 13.26
C SER A 257 0.05 -18.63 13.83
N SER A 258 0.40 -17.63 13.02
CA SER A 258 1.26 -16.48 13.37
C SER A 258 0.49 -15.17 13.57
N GLY A 259 -0.82 -15.14 13.32
CA GLY A 259 -1.66 -13.96 13.53
C GLY A 259 -2.70 -13.77 12.43
N VAL A 260 -2.98 -12.49 12.15
CA VAL A 260 -3.99 -12.05 11.18
C VAL A 260 -3.35 -11.12 10.16
N ASP A 261 -3.70 -11.30 8.89
CA ASP A 261 -3.20 -10.54 7.76
C ASP A 261 -4.31 -10.24 6.74
N TRP A 262 -4.04 -9.35 5.79
CA TRP A 262 -4.92 -9.01 4.69
C TRP A 262 -4.18 -9.01 3.37
N LEU A 263 -4.91 -9.29 2.30
CA LEU A 263 -4.41 -8.98 0.96
C LEU A 263 -4.54 -7.48 0.71
N ASN A 264 -3.53 -6.93 0.04
CA ASN A 264 -3.46 -5.52 -0.33
C ASN A 264 -2.95 -5.37 -1.77
N LEU A 265 -3.19 -4.21 -2.36
CA LEU A 265 -2.59 -3.79 -3.62
C LEU A 265 -1.51 -2.76 -3.31
N SER A 266 -0.25 -3.12 -3.57
CA SER A 266 0.91 -2.28 -3.28
C SER A 266 1.66 -1.93 -4.55
N LEU A 267 2.33 -0.78 -4.53
CA LEU A 267 3.16 -0.31 -5.64
C LEU A 267 4.58 -0.85 -5.47
N GLY A 268 5.05 -1.63 -6.43
CA GLY A 268 6.41 -2.16 -6.46
C GLY A 268 7.45 -1.11 -6.84
N THR A 269 8.73 -1.48 -6.78
CA THR A 269 9.90 -0.61 -7.06
C THR A 269 9.89 0.03 -8.45
N HIS A 270 9.20 -0.58 -9.41
CA HIS A 270 9.07 -0.10 -10.79
C HIS A 270 7.72 0.56 -11.08
N GLN A 271 7.00 1.02 -10.04
CA GLN A 271 5.65 1.59 -10.15
C GLN A 271 4.61 0.60 -10.71
N GLU A 272 4.86 -0.70 -10.56
CA GLU A 272 3.90 -1.74 -10.92
C GLU A 272 3.04 -2.10 -9.69
N TRP A 273 1.72 -2.07 -9.85
CA TRP A 273 0.82 -2.56 -8.82
C TRP A 273 0.89 -4.09 -8.74
N HIS A 274 0.95 -4.64 -7.53
CA HIS A 274 0.91 -6.07 -7.30
C HIS A 274 0.11 -6.40 -6.04
N ILE A 275 -0.46 -7.61 -6.01
CA ILE A 275 -1.14 -8.12 -4.83
C ILE A 275 -0.06 -8.62 -3.86
N SER A 276 -0.11 -8.12 -2.62
CA SER A 276 0.80 -8.50 -1.54
C SER A 276 0.04 -8.70 -0.23
N ALA A 277 0.70 -9.23 0.79
CA ALA A 277 0.24 -9.09 2.17
C ALA A 277 0.23 -7.60 2.58
N ALA A 278 -0.48 -7.29 3.67
CA ALA A 278 -0.46 -5.95 4.24
C ALA A 278 0.93 -5.67 4.86
N GLY A 279 1.42 -4.44 4.68
CA GLY A 279 2.65 -3.98 5.34
C GLY A 279 2.45 -3.80 6.86
N TYR A 280 3.49 -3.36 7.56
CA TYR A 280 3.41 -3.04 8.99
C TYR A 280 3.18 -1.56 9.28
N ASP A 281 3.06 -0.76 8.22
CA ASP A 281 2.99 0.68 8.27
C ASP A 281 1.58 1.23 8.60
N LEU A 282 1.51 2.51 8.95
CA LEU A 282 0.25 3.19 9.26
C LEU A 282 -0.52 3.55 7.98
N TYR A 283 0.16 3.71 6.85
CA TYR A 283 -0.43 4.19 5.60
C TYR A 283 -1.43 3.20 5.03
N ASN A 284 -1.01 1.99 4.70
CA ASN A 284 -1.88 0.94 4.17
C ASN A 284 -1.63 -0.43 4.83
N GLY A 285 -0.84 -0.48 5.91
CA GLY A 285 -0.50 -1.68 6.62
C GLY A 285 -1.35 -1.98 7.86
N LEU A 286 -0.91 -3.01 8.58
CA LEU A 286 -1.48 -3.53 9.82
C LEU A 286 -1.54 -2.49 10.93
N ALA A 287 -0.58 -1.56 11.01
CA ALA A 287 -0.63 -0.52 12.04
C ALA A 287 -1.82 0.43 11.84
N GLY A 288 -2.14 0.77 10.58
CA GLY A 288 -3.33 1.55 10.24
C GLY A 288 -4.63 0.83 10.60
N ILE A 289 -4.71 -0.46 10.24
CA ILE A 289 -5.89 -1.28 10.55
C ILE A 289 -6.08 -1.40 12.07
N ALA A 290 -5.01 -1.71 12.81
CA ALA A 290 -5.04 -1.80 14.27
C ALA A 290 -5.43 -0.46 14.92
N PHE A 291 -4.94 0.66 14.39
CA PHE A 291 -5.27 1.98 14.91
C PHE A 291 -6.77 2.28 14.83
N PHE A 292 -7.39 2.03 13.67
CA PHE A 292 -8.83 2.19 13.51
C PHE A 292 -9.62 1.26 14.43
N LEU A 293 -9.29 -0.03 14.42
CA LEU A 293 -10.01 -1.03 15.21
C LEU A 293 -9.86 -0.80 16.73
N ALA A 294 -8.71 -0.28 17.19
CA ALA A 294 -8.51 0.08 18.59
C ALA A 294 -9.47 1.19 19.02
N TYR A 295 -9.62 2.25 18.23
CA TYR A 295 -10.57 3.33 18.52
C TYR A 295 -12.02 2.88 18.39
N LEU A 296 -12.34 2.04 17.40
CA LEU A 296 -13.67 1.45 17.27
C LEU A 296 -14.02 0.59 18.49
N GLY A 297 -13.06 -0.17 19.00
CA GLY A 297 -13.18 -1.05 20.16
C GLY A 297 -13.41 -0.36 21.50
N GLU A 298 -13.25 0.97 21.58
CA GLU A 298 -13.64 1.76 22.76
C GLU A 298 -15.16 2.02 22.81
N GLY A 299 -15.89 1.71 21.74
CA GLY A 299 -17.35 1.81 21.69
C GLY A 299 -18.07 0.61 22.30
N GLU A 300 -19.32 0.81 22.73
CA GLU A 300 -20.19 -0.26 23.21
C GLU A 300 -20.43 -1.33 22.13
N ASP A 301 -20.46 -2.61 22.54
CA ASP A 301 -20.68 -3.79 21.68
C ASP A 301 -19.66 -3.94 20.53
N GLN A 302 -18.40 -3.53 20.73
CA GLN A 302 -17.30 -3.63 19.75
C GLN A 302 -16.14 -4.54 20.23
N GLU A 303 -16.43 -5.56 21.05
CA GLU A 303 -15.42 -6.46 21.60
C GLU A 303 -14.59 -7.18 20.52
N GLU A 304 -15.24 -7.59 19.43
CA GLU A 304 -14.59 -8.26 18.29
C GLU A 304 -13.54 -7.34 17.63
N ALA A 305 -13.86 -6.05 17.45
CA ALA A 305 -12.92 -5.07 16.92
C ALA A 305 -11.73 -4.84 17.89
N ALA A 306 -12.01 -4.78 19.19
CA ALA A 306 -11.00 -4.60 20.22
C ALA A 306 -10.06 -5.82 20.33
N GLU A 307 -10.59 -7.04 20.18
CA GLU A 307 -9.80 -8.29 20.14
C GLU A 307 -8.95 -8.38 18.88
N LEU A 308 -9.51 -8.02 17.73
CA LEU A 308 -8.78 -7.98 16.46
C LEU A 308 -7.63 -6.97 16.49
N ALA A 309 -7.86 -5.77 17.03
CA ALA A 309 -6.81 -4.76 17.23
C ALA A 309 -5.67 -5.27 18.12
N ARG A 310 -6.01 -5.90 19.25
CA ARG A 310 -5.02 -6.52 20.16
C ARG A 310 -4.26 -7.66 19.48
N THR A 311 -4.93 -8.49 18.69
CA THR A 311 -4.29 -9.58 17.94
C THR A 311 -3.25 -9.04 16.96
N ILE A 312 -3.58 -7.99 16.21
CA ILE A 312 -2.64 -7.35 15.28
C ILE A 312 -1.45 -6.76 16.04
N ALA A 313 -1.70 -5.98 17.09
CA ALA A 313 -0.65 -5.34 17.87
C ALA A 313 0.29 -6.37 18.54
N SER A 314 -0.26 -7.46 19.07
CA SER A 314 0.53 -8.56 19.64
C SER A 314 1.40 -9.24 18.58
N SER A 315 0.86 -9.50 17.39
CA SER A 315 1.63 -10.08 16.27
C SER A 315 2.80 -9.16 15.86
N ILE A 316 2.56 -7.85 15.75
CA ILE A 316 3.62 -6.86 15.50
C ILE A 316 4.70 -6.96 16.59
N CYS A 317 4.32 -6.97 17.87
CA CYS A 317 5.27 -7.08 18.97
C CYS A 317 6.09 -8.37 18.96
N GLN A 318 5.47 -9.50 18.61
CA GLN A 318 6.19 -10.77 18.47
C GLN A 318 7.25 -10.71 17.37
N GLN A 319 6.97 -10.03 16.26
CA GLN A 319 7.91 -9.89 15.16
C GLN A 319 9.05 -8.90 15.42
N LEU A 320 8.90 -8.01 16.40
CA LEU A 320 9.97 -7.14 16.90
C LEU A 320 10.98 -7.89 17.79
N LEU A 321 10.67 -9.12 18.22
CA LEU A 321 11.58 -9.90 19.05
C LEU A 321 12.78 -10.40 18.22
N PRO A 322 14.02 -10.33 18.77
CA PRO A 322 15.23 -10.82 18.08
C PRO A 322 15.17 -12.31 17.71
N SER A 323 14.35 -13.09 18.41
CA SER A 323 14.15 -14.52 18.18
C SER A 323 13.11 -14.82 17.10
N SER A 324 12.50 -13.81 16.47
CA SER A 324 11.50 -14.02 15.44
C SER A 324 12.09 -14.76 14.24
N SER A 325 11.38 -15.79 13.77
CA SER A 325 11.71 -16.50 12.54
C SER A 325 11.40 -15.69 11.28
N SER A 326 10.58 -14.64 11.41
CA SER A 326 10.26 -13.67 10.37
C SER A 326 10.35 -12.26 10.97
N PRO A 327 11.55 -11.66 11.01
CA PRO A 327 11.73 -10.34 11.59
C PRO A 327 11.02 -9.28 10.74
N LEU A 328 10.38 -8.33 11.43
CA LEU A 328 9.70 -7.21 10.80
C LEU A 328 10.69 -6.37 9.99
N SER A 329 10.32 -6.02 8.76
CA SER A 329 11.12 -5.16 7.88
C SER A 329 10.28 -4.00 7.39
N MET A 330 10.78 -2.77 7.62
CA MET A 330 10.20 -1.54 7.12
C MET A 330 11.31 -0.63 6.61
N GLN A 331 10.96 0.24 5.66
CA GLN A 331 11.89 1.20 5.05
C GLN A 331 11.72 2.57 5.70
N GLY A 332 12.83 3.19 6.10
CA GLY A 332 12.85 4.57 6.58
C GLY A 332 12.17 4.79 7.94
N VAL A 333 12.09 6.06 8.35
CA VAL A 333 11.65 6.46 9.70
C VAL A 333 10.28 7.13 9.72
N GLY A 334 9.67 7.38 8.55
CA GLY A 334 8.40 8.10 8.39
C GLY A 334 7.25 7.64 9.27
N ALA A 335 6.31 8.56 9.53
CA ALA A 335 5.14 8.28 10.37
C ALA A 335 4.10 7.40 9.68
N PHE A 336 4.03 7.42 8.35
CA PHE A 336 3.03 6.65 7.63
C PHE A 336 3.58 5.40 6.96
N ALA A 337 4.83 5.41 6.47
CA ALA A 337 5.42 4.32 5.70
C ALA A 337 6.68 3.69 6.34
N GLY A 338 7.08 4.15 7.53
CA GLY A 338 8.32 3.73 8.18
C GLY A 338 8.14 3.40 9.68
N TRP A 339 9.26 3.29 10.40
CA TRP A 339 9.25 2.94 11.83
C TRP A 339 8.48 3.91 12.72
N GLY A 340 8.33 5.17 12.31
CA GLY A 340 7.48 6.14 12.98
C GLY A 340 6.01 5.72 13.05
N SER A 341 5.52 4.88 12.13
CA SER A 341 4.16 4.32 12.16
C SER A 341 3.88 3.54 13.43
N LEU A 342 4.83 2.71 13.87
CA LEU A 342 4.69 1.92 15.08
C LEU A 342 4.79 2.79 16.33
N ILE A 343 5.65 3.82 16.32
CA ILE A 343 5.70 4.81 17.42
C ILE A 343 4.35 5.51 17.57
N TYR A 344 3.77 5.97 16.45
CA TYR A 344 2.48 6.64 16.49
C TYR A 344 1.38 5.68 16.98
N LEU A 345 1.26 4.48 16.40
CA LEU A 345 0.33 3.45 16.87
C LEU A 345 0.47 3.20 18.38
N PHE A 346 1.66 2.85 18.84
CA PHE A 346 1.87 2.49 20.25
C PHE A 346 1.63 3.66 21.19
N SER A 347 1.89 4.91 20.78
CA SER A 347 1.53 6.07 21.61
C SER A 347 0.04 6.14 21.92
N HIS A 348 -0.83 5.79 20.97
CA HIS A 348 -2.27 5.73 21.17
C HIS A 348 -2.69 4.47 21.92
N LEU A 349 -2.14 3.30 21.58
CA LEU A 349 -2.47 2.06 22.30
C LEU A 349 -2.09 2.11 23.79
N ILE A 350 -0.97 2.77 24.14
CA ILE A 350 -0.59 3.00 25.54
C ILE A 350 -1.66 3.82 26.27
N ALA A 351 -2.19 4.85 25.62
CA ALA A 351 -3.23 5.70 26.20
C ALA A 351 -4.60 5.01 26.29
N LEU A 352 -4.93 4.12 25.36
CA LEU A 352 -6.18 3.39 25.36
C LEU A 352 -6.15 2.21 26.35
N TRP A 353 -5.16 1.31 26.21
CA TRP A 353 -5.19 0.01 26.88
C TRP A 353 -4.46 -0.02 28.21
N HIS A 354 -3.50 0.89 28.44
CA HIS A 354 -2.70 0.92 29.67
C HIS A 354 -1.94 -0.40 29.97
N GLU A 355 -1.53 -1.12 28.92
CA GLU A 355 -0.90 -2.45 29.06
C GLU A 355 0.64 -2.38 29.01
N PRO A 356 1.38 -3.04 29.95
CA PRO A 356 2.83 -2.89 30.05
C PRO A 356 3.66 -3.37 28.86
N TRP A 357 3.20 -4.39 28.13
CA TRP A 357 3.95 -4.98 27.02
C TRP A 357 4.15 -4.01 25.84
N LEU A 358 3.30 -2.98 25.74
CA LEU A 358 3.44 -1.90 24.76
C LEU A 358 4.71 -1.07 24.99
N LEU A 359 5.14 -0.90 26.25
CA LEU A 359 6.34 -0.14 26.58
C LEU A 359 7.60 -0.87 26.09
N GLU A 360 7.64 -2.19 26.22
CA GLU A 360 8.74 -3.00 25.69
C GLU A 360 8.81 -2.90 24.17
N ALA A 361 7.66 -2.91 23.48
CA ALA A 361 7.60 -2.75 22.04
C ALA A 361 8.12 -1.37 21.59
N VAL A 362 7.76 -0.30 22.30
CA VAL A 362 8.27 1.06 22.03
C VAL A 362 9.79 1.11 22.13
N GLU A 363 10.38 0.52 23.18
CA GLU A 363 11.85 0.49 23.32
C GLU A 363 12.53 -0.20 22.13
N ARG A 364 11.95 -1.31 21.63
CA ARG A 364 12.46 -1.99 20.43
C ARG A 364 12.35 -1.14 19.18
N VAL A 365 11.24 -0.43 18.99
CA VAL A 365 11.08 0.46 17.83
C VAL A 365 12.08 1.62 17.90
N LEU A 366 12.33 2.19 19.09
CA LEU A 366 13.34 3.23 19.28
C LEU A 366 14.75 2.73 18.93
N GLU A 367 15.12 1.50 19.31
CA GLU A 367 16.40 0.87 18.92
C GLU A 367 16.58 0.79 17.39
N HIS A 368 15.49 0.58 16.64
CA HIS A 368 15.53 0.53 15.17
C HIS A 368 15.56 1.91 14.53
N ILE A 369 14.84 2.89 15.08
CA ILE A 369 14.79 4.27 14.55
C ILE A 369 16.14 4.96 14.74
N GLU A 370 16.77 4.81 15.90
CA GLU A 370 17.98 5.55 16.28
C GLU A 370 19.11 5.53 15.25
N PRO A 371 19.52 4.40 14.66
CA PRO A 371 20.56 4.40 13.64
C PRO A 371 20.10 4.94 12.27
N LEU A 372 18.79 5.04 12.04
CA LEU A 372 18.21 5.39 10.74
C LEU A 372 17.94 6.89 10.57
N ILE A 373 17.80 7.66 11.66
CA ILE A 373 17.45 9.10 11.61
C ILE A 373 18.38 9.87 10.68
N GLU A 374 19.69 9.83 10.92
CA GLU A 374 20.67 10.59 10.13
C GLU A 374 20.95 9.98 8.74
N GLN A 375 20.42 8.78 8.47
CA GLN A 375 20.52 8.11 7.17
C GLN A 375 19.35 8.44 6.25
N ASP A 376 18.28 9.04 6.79
CA ASP A 376 17.09 9.38 6.04
C ASP A 376 17.40 10.37 4.90
N ARG A 377 16.78 10.12 3.74
CA ARG A 377 16.88 10.95 2.53
C ARG A 377 15.52 11.46 2.05
N GLN A 378 14.41 11.00 2.62
CA GLN A 378 13.07 11.39 2.20
C GLN A 378 12.58 12.63 2.96
N LEU A 379 12.95 12.76 4.24
CA LEU A 379 12.71 13.93 5.11
C LEU A 379 11.23 14.30 5.38
N ASP A 380 10.28 13.81 4.60
CA ASP A 380 8.87 14.20 4.63
C ASP A 380 8.04 13.56 5.77
N ILE A 381 6.71 13.76 5.77
CA ILE A 381 5.79 13.22 6.78
C ILE A 381 5.57 11.72 6.59
N VAL A 382 5.46 11.27 5.34
CA VAL A 382 5.05 9.89 5.05
C VAL A 382 6.21 8.91 5.27
N HIS A 383 7.36 9.18 4.66
CA HIS A 383 8.52 8.31 4.61
C HIS A 383 9.70 8.79 5.48
N GLY A 384 9.73 10.08 5.84
CA GLY A 384 10.93 10.71 6.39
C GLY A 384 10.88 11.22 7.84
N SER A 385 11.93 11.94 8.18
CA SER A 385 12.22 12.40 9.54
C SER A 385 11.21 13.42 10.08
N ALA A 386 10.55 14.22 9.23
CA ALA A 386 9.49 15.12 9.71
C ALA A 386 8.29 14.34 10.27
N GLY A 387 7.93 13.22 9.65
CA GLY A 387 6.93 12.30 10.17
C GLY A 387 7.39 11.63 11.46
N CYS A 388 8.60 11.06 11.45
CA CYS A 388 9.18 10.42 12.64
C CYS A 388 9.18 11.37 13.85
N LEU A 389 9.54 12.63 13.64
CA LEU A 389 9.50 13.68 14.64
C LEU A 389 8.10 13.82 15.24
N LEU A 390 7.06 13.95 14.41
CA LEU A 390 5.69 14.10 14.90
C LEU A 390 5.20 12.87 15.67
N ALA A 391 5.54 11.67 15.21
CA ALA A 391 5.23 10.43 15.92
C ALA A 391 5.92 10.38 17.30
N LEU A 392 7.20 10.78 17.38
CA LEU A 392 7.94 10.87 18.65
C LEU A 392 7.35 11.93 19.59
N LEU A 393 6.87 13.05 19.06
CA LEU A 393 6.16 14.05 19.88
C LEU A 393 4.83 13.51 20.40
N SER A 394 4.09 12.73 19.60
CA SER A 394 2.90 12.01 20.07
C SER A 394 3.25 11.08 21.23
N LEU A 395 4.26 10.24 21.07
CA LEU A 395 4.75 9.35 22.12
C LEU A 395 5.20 10.11 23.37
N TYR A 396 5.87 11.25 23.21
CA TYR A 396 6.32 12.08 24.34
C TYR A 396 5.15 12.57 25.21
N THR A 397 3.93 12.72 24.65
CA THR A 397 2.75 13.13 25.43
C THR A 397 2.28 12.07 26.43
N VAL A 398 2.55 10.79 26.17
CA VAL A 398 2.16 9.66 27.03
C VAL A 398 3.35 9.05 27.78
N LEU A 399 4.55 9.16 27.21
CA LEU A 399 5.80 8.62 27.74
C LEU A 399 6.93 9.68 27.65
N PRO A 400 6.96 10.67 28.56
CA PRO A 400 7.85 11.83 28.47
C PRO A 400 9.28 11.52 28.93
N THR A 401 10.01 10.67 28.20
CA THR A 401 11.40 10.32 28.54
C THR A 401 12.42 11.19 27.81
N PRO A 402 13.62 11.43 28.39
CA PRO A 402 14.70 12.14 27.70
C PRO A 402 15.11 11.50 26.37
N ARG A 403 15.05 10.16 26.26
CA ARG A 403 15.39 9.42 25.04
C ARG A 403 14.45 9.77 23.88
N VAL A 404 13.14 9.80 24.15
CA VAL A 404 12.11 10.14 23.14
C VAL A 404 12.31 11.56 22.63
N LEU A 405 12.46 12.53 23.54
CA LEU A 405 12.68 13.94 23.17
C LEU A 405 14.02 14.13 22.44
N ALA A 406 15.08 13.44 22.85
CA ALA A 406 16.37 13.50 22.17
C ALA A 406 16.28 13.00 20.73
N ASN A 407 15.56 11.91 20.48
CA ASN A 407 15.35 11.41 19.11
C ASN A 407 14.47 12.36 18.28
N ALA A 408 13.46 13.01 18.87
CA ALA A 408 12.68 14.04 18.16
C ALA A 408 13.55 15.25 17.78
N ILE A 409 14.45 15.68 18.67
CA ILE A 409 15.44 16.74 18.41
C ILE A 409 16.40 16.31 17.30
N ARG A 410 16.89 15.06 17.29
CA ARG A 410 17.76 14.52 16.23
C ARG A 410 17.08 14.55 14.86
N CYS A 411 15.79 14.18 14.78
CA CYS A 411 15.03 14.33 13.54
C CYS A 411 14.97 15.80 13.08
N GLY A 412 14.72 16.74 14.00
CA GLY A 412 14.75 18.17 13.69
C GLY A 412 16.12 18.64 13.20
N ASP A 413 17.20 18.24 13.88
CA ASP A 413 18.58 18.57 13.50
C ASP A 413 18.92 18.04 12.11
N HIS A 414 18.50 16.81 11.81
CA HIS A 414 18.69 16.20 10.49
C HIS A 414 17.96 16.97 9.38
N LEU A 415 16.73 17.45 9.63
CA LEU A 415 16.00 18.31 8.69
C LEU A 415 16.75 19.63 8.43
N LEU A 416 17.21 20.29 9.49
CA LEU A 416 17.96 21.54 9.40
C LEU A 416 19.26 21.36 8.59
N GLN A 417 19.99 20.28 8.85
CA GLN A 417 21.24 19.97 8.16
C GLN A 417 21.01 19.58 6.70
N SER A 418 20.04 18.71 6.42
CA SER A 418 19.82 18.16 5.08
C SER A 418 19.26 19.20 4.10
N LEU A 419 18.50 20.18 4.60
CA LEU A 419 17.91 21.27 3.81
C LEU A 419 18.68 22.59 3.93
N ASP A 420 19.82 22.59 4.64
CA ASP A 420 20.64 23.78 4.94
C ASP A 420 19.83 24.95 5.53
N LEU A 421 18.83 24.65 6.36
CA LEU A 421 17.89 25.65 6.90
C LEU A 421 18.51 26.56 7.98
N ALA A 422 19.73 26.24 8.41
CA ALA A 422 20.49 27.08 9.33
C ALA A 422 21.21 28.25 8.64
N ALA A 423 21.32 28.23 7.31
CA ALA A 423 21.91 29.31 6.54
C ALA A 423 21.02 30.57 6.59
N ARG A 424 21.63 31.77 6.63
CA ARG A 424 20.88 33.04 6.70
C ARG A 424 20.07 33.34 5.43
N ASP A 425 20.53 32.84 4.29
CA ASP A 425 19.96 33.12 2.97
C ASP A 425 19.64 31.83 2.22
N VAL A 426 18.74 31.01 2.77
CA VAL A 426 18.25 29.80 2.08
C VAL A 426 17.49 30.21 0.83
N SER A 427 18.10 29.97 -0.33
CA SER A 427 17.49 30.31 -1.62
C SER A 427 16.43 29.27 -2.02
N MET A 428 15.32 29.77 -2.53
CA MET A 428 14.28 28.97 -3.20
C MET A 428 14.83 28.04 -4.27
N ALA A 429 15.78 28.54 -5.07
CA ALA A 429 16.37 27.76 -6.15
C ALA A 429 17.10 26.54 -5.60
N THR A 430 17.77 26.67 -4.46
CA THR A 430 18.46 25.57 -3.78
C THR A 430 17.48 24.54 -3.24
N LEU A 431 16.43 24.98 -2.54
CA LEU A 431 15.39 24.07 -2.03
C LEU A 431 14.70 23.30 -3.17
N ARG A 432 14.41 23.98 -4.29
CA ARG A 432 13.82 23.36 -5.48
C ARG A 432 14.77 22.42 -6.19
N GLN A 433 16.05 22.78 -6.32
CA GLN A 433 17.09 21.89 -6.88
C GLN A 433 17.29 20.63 -6.03
N ASN A 434 17.10 20.73 -4.72
CA ASN A 434 17.12 19.60 -3.81
C ASN A 434 15.82 18.76 -3.83
N GLY A 435 14.88 19.08 -4.73
CA GLY A 435 13.65 18.31 -4.92
C GLY A 435 12.55 18.57 -3.90
N LEU A 436 12.62 19.67 -3.12
CA LEU A 436 11.56 20.01 -2.16
C LEU A 436 10.22 20.23 -2.87
N LEU A 437 9.17 19.57 -2.36
CA LEU A 437 7.81 19.66 -2.86
C LEU A 437 6.98 20.65 -2.03
N THR A 438 5.83 21.09 -2.57
CA THR A 438 4.76 21.73 -1.79
C THR A 438 3.80 20.68 -1.23
N GLY A 439 3.06 21.03 -0.19
CA GLY A 439 2.01 20.15 0.37
C GLY A 439 2.43 19.51 1.69
N TYR A 440 1.47 18.83 2.32
CA TYR A 440 1.65 18.34 3.68
C TYR A 440 2.40 17.01 3.76
N ALA A 441 1.98 16.01 2.96
CA ALA A 441 2.51 14.65 3.08
C ALA A 441 3.99 14.54 2.68
N HIS A 442 4.36 15.16 1.55
CA HIS A 442 5.69 15.02 0.93
C HIS A 442 6.47 16.33 0.84
N GLY A 443 5.91 17.43 1.39
CA GLY A 443 6.37 18.78 1.08
C GLY A 443 6.69 19.65 2.29
N ALA A 444 6.98 20.91 1.97
CA ALA A 444 7.42 21.93 2.89
C ALA A 444 6.41 22.20 4.03
N ALA A 445 5.09 22.11 3.80
CA ALA A 445 4.09 22.36 4.83
C ALA A 445 4.17 21.40 6.01
N GLY A 446 4.41 20.11 5.73
CA GLY A 446 4.56 19.09 6.77
C GLY A 446 5.84 19.29 7.57
N MET A 447 6.94 19.55 6.88
CA MET A 447 8.25 19.83 7.50
C MET A 447 8.22 21.12 8.34
N ALA A 448 7.58 22.18 7.86
CA ALA A 448 7.44 23.43 8.61
C ALA A 448 6.64 23.21 9.91
N LEU A 449 5.51 22.49 9.82
CA LEU A 449 4.69 22.20 10.99
C LEU A 449 5.44 21.35 12.02
N SER A 450 6.18 20.33 11.58
CA SER A 450 6.95 19.46 12.48
C SER A 450 8.01 20.23 13.26
N LEU A 451 8.72 21.15 12.61
CA LEU A 451 9.72 22.01 13.25
C LEU A 451 9.09 23.00 14.25
N VAL A 452 7.94 23.58 13.92
CA VAL A 452 7.21 24.48 14.86
C VAL A 452 6.73 23.70 16.09
N LYS A 453 6.14 22.52 15.90
CA LYS A 453 5.73 21.64 17.00
C LYS A 453 6.90 21.24 17.88
N LEU A 454 8.04 20.86 17.27
CA LEU A 454 9.26 20.54 18.01
C LEU A 454 9.75 21.73 18.82
N SER A 455 9.81 22.93 18.22
CA SER A 455 10.25 24.16 18.88
C SER A 455 9.42 24.45 20.14
N ALA A 456 8.10 24.25 20.08
CA ALA A 456 7.21 24.48 21.23
C ALA A 456 7.45 23.48 22.37
N VAL A 457 7.81 22.23 22.06
CA VAL A 457 8.05 21.18 23.06
C VAL A 457 9.46 21.30 23.66
N CYS A 458 10.49 21.48 22.83
CA CYS A 458 11.88 21.52 23.29
C CYS A 458 12.37 22.91 23.70
N GLN A 459 11.56 23.95 23.45
CA GLN A 459 11.86 25.36 23.75
C GLN A 459 13.14 25.88 23.05
N GLN A 460 13.40 25.42 21.82
CA GLN A 460 14.54 25.86 21.01
C GLN A 460 14.10 26.61 19.75
N GLU A 461 14.17 27.94 19.79
CA GLU A 461 13.69 28.85 18.72
C GLU A 461 14.34 28.60 17.34
N ARG A 462 15.49 27.92 17.28
CA ARG A 462 16.16 27.56 16.03
C ARG A 462 15.28 26.73 15.10
N PHE A 463 14.44 25.85 15.66
CA PHE A 463 13.53 25.02 14.85
C PHE A 463 12.39 25.86 14.29
N ARG A 464 11.80 26.75 15.08
CA ARG A 464 10.80 27.70 14.58
C ARG A 464 11.36 28.62 13.51
N SER A 465 12.56 29.16 13.72
CA SER A 465 13.24 30.00 12.72
C SER A 465 13.47 29.24 11.39
N ALA A 466 13.88 27.96 11.47
CA ALA A 466 14.09 27.10 10.31
C ALA A 466 12.80 26.74 9.54
N SER A 467 11.62 26.90 10.16
CA SER A 467 10.34 26.70 9.47
C SER A 467 9.98 27.85 8.51
N LEU A 468 10.52 29.06 8.74
CA LEU A 468 10.14 30.26 7.98
C LEU A 468 10.52 30.17 6.48
N PRO A 469 11.73 29.71 6.09
CA PRO A 469 12.06 29.48 4.68
C PRO A 469 11.13 28.49 3.99
N LEU A 470 10.69 27.43 4.70
CA LEU A 470 9.76 26.43 4.16
C LEU A 470 8.36 27.02 3.89
N LEU A 471 7.85 27.84 4.82
CA LEU A 471 6.59 28.56 4.63
C LEU A 471 6.70 29.60 3.49
N SER A 472 7.83 30.31 3.43
CA SER A 472 8.13 31.24 2.34
C SER A 472 8.15 30.53 0.98
N PHE A 473 8.70 29.32 0.94
CA PHE A 473 8.74 28.50 -0.28
C PHE A 473 7.35 28.22 -0.84
N GLU A 474 6.41 27.82 0.00
CA GLU A 474 5.04 27.55 -0.46
C GLU A 474 4.30 28.83 -0.83
N ARG A 475 4.50 29.93 -0.09
CA ARG A 475 3.88 31.24 -0.40
C ARG A 475 4.29 31.77 -1.76
N GLN A 476 5.54 31.55 -2.17
CA GLN A 476 6.05 31.99 -3.47
C GLN A 476 5.54 31.14 -4.63
N LEU A 477 5.12 29.91 -4.37
CA LEU A 477 4.57 28.99 -5.37
C LEU A 477 3.03 29.02 -5.44
N PHE A 478 2.38 29.77 -4.53
CA PHE A 478 0.93 29.90 -4.52
C PHE A 478 0.42 30.52 -5.83
N SER A 479 -0.52 29.84 -6.50
CA SER A 479 -1.17 30.37 -7.69
C SER A 479 -2.44 31.14 -7.32
N ILE A 480 -2.43 32.44 -7.57
CA ILE A 480 -3.61 33.31 -7.38
C ILE A 480 -4.77 32.87 -8.29
N ALA A 481 -4.45 32.46 -9.53
CA ALA A 481 -5.46 32.07 -10.53
C ALA A 481 -6.21 30.79 -10.11
N HIS A 482 -5.48 29.79 -9.62
CA HIS A 482 -6.06 28.52 -9.17
C HIS A 482 -6.45 28.51 -7.69
N LYS A 483 -6.07 29.55 -6.93
CA LYS A 483 -6.20 29.60 -5.46
C LYS A 483 -5.65 28.34 -4.78
N ASN A 484 -4.55 27.81 -5.30
CA ASN A 484 -3.97 26.54 -4.90
C ASN A 484 -2.46 26.49 -5.17
N TRP A 485 -1.81 25.43 -4.70
CA TRP A 485 -0.38 25.17 -4.88
C TRP A 485 -0.15 24.07 -5.93
N PRO A 486 0.86 24.19 -6.79
CA PRO A 486 1.11 23.25 -7.88
C PRO A 486 1.69 21.93 -7.35
N ASP A 487 1.29 20.80 -7.95
CA ASP A 487 1.93 19.51 -7.71
C ASP A 487 3.25 19.43 -8.48
N LEU A 488 4.36 19.39 -7.75
CA LEU A 488 5.71 19.41 -8.31
C LEU A 488 6.25 18.03 -8.70
N ARG A 489 5.54 16.93 -8.42
CA ARG A 489 6.03 15.55 -8.63
C ARG A 489 6.25 15.18 -10.11
N ASN A 490 5.44 15.74 -11.00
CA ASN A 490 5.46 15.45 -12.45
C ASN A 490 5.92 16.64 -13.31
N SER A 491 6.55 17.64 -12.69
CA SER A 491 6.92 18.87 -13.39
C SER A 491 8.06 18.59 -14.40
N PRO A 492 7.96 18.97 -15.70
CA PRO A 492 9.01 18.78 -16.71
C PRO A 492 10.31 19.61 -16.49
N TRP A 493 10.56 20.06 -15.26
CA TRP A 493 11.56 21.07 -14.91
C TRP A 493 12.83 20.46 -14.30
N SER A 494 13.17 19.23 -14.68
CA SER A 494 14.43 18.57 -14.31
C SER A 494 15.65 19.09 -15.10
N ASN A 495 15.44 19.98 -16.08
CA ASN A 495 16.51 20.69 -16.77
C ASN A 495 16.66 22.11 -16.22
N ALA A 496 17.86 22.39 -15.70
CA ALA A 496 18.21 23.55 -14.88
C ALA A 496 18.24 24.93 -15.59
N GLN A 497 17.48 25.16 -16.67
CA GLN A 497 17.63 26.38 -17.49
C GLN A 497 16.42 27.31 -17.62
N ASP A 498 15.21 26.94 -17.22
CA ASP A 498 14.06 27.87 -17.32
C ASP A 498 13.66 28.40 -15.94
N GLN A 499 14.26 29.52 -15.56
CA GLN A 499 13.77 30.38 -14.49
C GLN A 499 12.69 31.32 -15.03
N ALA A 500 11.59 31.41 -14.29
CA ALA A 500 10.53 32.42 -14.37
C ALA A 500 9.37 32.17 -15.35
N THR A 501 8.44 31.26 -14.98
CA THR A 501 6.99 31.51 -14.80
C THR A 501 6.29 30.21 -14.39
N ILE A 502 5.29 30.26 -13.49
CA ILE A 502 4.33 29.15 -13.35
C ILE A 502 3.54 29.14 -14.66
N ASN A 503 3.85 28.22 -15.58
CA ASN A 503 3.10 28.06 -16.83
C ASN A 503 1.73 27.40 -16.55
N ASP A 504 0.75 27.65 -17.44
CA ASP A 504 -0.62 27.08 -17.42
C ASP A 504 -0.68 25.53 -17.49
N GLU A 505 0.45 24.85 -17.62
CA GLU A 505 0.57 23.38 -17.66
C GLU A 505 0.83 22.73 -16.28
N ALA A 506 0.89 23.52 -15.19
CA ALA A 506 1.06 22.96 -13.85
C ALA A 506 -0.20 22.19 -13.38
N HIS A 507 -0.03 20.96 -12.89
CA HIS A 507 -1.11 20.20 -12.30
C HIS A 507 -1.44 20.70 -10.89
N PHE A 508 -2.72 20.89 -10.58
CA PHE A 508 -3.20 21.28 -9.25
C PHE A 508 -4.11 20.18 -8.71
N VAL A 509 -3.83 19.71 -7.50
CA VAL A 509 -4.61 18.69 -6.80
C VAL A 509 -5.23 19.31 -5.56
N VAL A 510 -6.38 18.81 -5.12
CA VAL A 510 -7.05 19.22 -3.88
C VAL A 510 -7.19 17.97 -3.00
N ALA A 511 -6.14 17.70 -2.22
CA ALA A 511 -6.04 16.52 -1.39
C ALA A 511 -5.25 16.81 -0.09
N TRP A 512 -5.32 15.90 0.87
CA TRP A 512 -4.45 15.92 2.04
C TRP A 512 -2.98 15.79 1.64
N CYS A 513 -2.65 14.86 0.74
CA CYS A 513 -1.24 14.65 0.37
C CYS A 513 -0.63 15.85 -0.35
N HIS A 514 -1.37 16.45 -1.28
CA HIS A 514 -0.94 17.61 -2.08
C HIS A 514 -2.11 18.57 -2.34
N GLY A 515 -1.84 19.85 -2.11
CA GLY A 515 -2.76 20.95 -2.40
C GLY A 515 -3.52 21.47 -1.19
N ALA A 516 -4.60 22.19 -1.48
CA ALA A 516 -5.30 23.05 -0.54
C ALA A 516 -5.70 22.36 0.78
N ALA A 517 -6.17 21.11 0.76
CA ALA A 517 -6.68 20.48 1.97
C ALA A 517 -5.59 20.21 3.02
N GLY A 518 -4.51 19.51 2.66
CA GLY A 518 -3.40 19.25 3.59
C GLY A 518 -2.67 20.53 4.01
N LEU A 519 -2.51 21.48 3.09
CA LEU A 519 -1.94 22.79 3.40
C LEU A 519 -2.80 23.56 4.40
N GLY A 520 -4.11 23.58 4.19
CA GLY A 520 -5.07 24.19 5.11
C GLY A 520 -4.97 23.61 6.52
N LEU A 521 -4.95 22.27 6.65
CA LEU A 521 -4.78 21.59 7.94
C LEU A 521 -3.47 21.99 8.62
N SER A 522 -2.36 22.00 7.87
CA SER A 522 -1.07 22.49 8.39
C SER A 522 -1.16 23.92 8.91
N ARG A 523 -1.78 24.84 8.15
CA ARG A 523 -1.93 26.24 8.56
C ARG A 523 -2.85 26.42 9.77
N MET A 524 -3.93 25.66 9.86
CA MET A 524 -4.82 25.69 11.04
C MET A 524 -4.07 25.25 12.29
N GLU A 525 -3.21 24.24 12.19
CA GLU A 525 -2.41 23.79 13.31
C GLU A 525 -1.33 24.83 13.69
N LEU A 526 -0.73 25.51 12.71
CA LEU A 526 0.21 26.61 12.97
C LEU A 526 -0.42 27.80 13.71
N LEU A 527 -1.71 28.07 13.50
CA LEU A 527 -2.42 29.16 14.22
C LEU A 527 -2.42 28.96 15.75
N LYS A 528 -2.23 27.75 16.25
CA LYS A 528 -2.10 27.47 17.70
C LYS A 528 -0.81 28.04 18.28
N TYR A 529 0.21 28.26 17.45
CA TYR A 529 1.53 28.76 17.85
C TYR A 529 1.75 30.21 17.45
N GLU A 530 1.20 30.63 16.31
CA GLU A 530 1.29 31.99 15.82
C GLU A 530 0.04 32.38 15.03
N ASP A 531 -0.72 33.33 15.57
CA ASP A 531 -1.94 33.81 14.93
C ASP A 531 -1.66 35.07 14.09
N THR A 532 -1.45 34.88 12.79
CA THR A 532 -1.18 35.97 11.84
C THR A 532 -2.28 36.11 10.79
N ALA A 533 -2.48 37.34 10.29
CA ALA A 533 -3.42 37.61 9.22
C ALA A 533 -3.12 36.80 7.94
N ILE A 534 -1.83 36.55 7.65
CA ILE A 534 -1.40 35.75 6.49
C ILE A 534 -1.84 34.29 6.65
N LEU A 535 -1.61 33.69 7.83
CA LEU A 535 -2.03 32.31 8.08
C LEU A 535 -3.56 32.17 8.02
N ARG A 536 -4.31 33.11 8.57
CA ARG A 536 -5.78 33.14 8.47
C ARG A 536 -6.26 33.22 7.02
N GLN A 537 -5.63 34.07 6.20
CA GLN A 537 -5.94 34.17 4.78
C GLN A 537 -5.61 32.87 4.02
N GLU A 538 -4.49 32.23 4.31
CA GLU A 538 -4.12 30.93 3.72
C GLU A 538 -5.13 29.84 4.09
N VAL A 539 -5.59 29.81 5.35
CA VAL A 539 -6.66 28.91 5.83
C VAL A 539 -7.97 29.17 5.09
N ASP A 540 -8.38 30.43 4.96
CA ASP A 540 -9.63 30.79 4.25
C ASP A 540 -9.58 30.38 2.78
N VAL A 541 -8.45 30.61 2.09
CA VAL A 541 -8.26 30.18 0.71
C VAL A 541 -8.32 28.66 0.60
N ALA A 542 -7.62 27.94 1.49
CA ALA A 542 -7.63 26.49 1.49
C ALA A 542 -9.04 25.92 1.66
N LEU A 543 -9.82 26.43 2.60
CA LEU A 543 -11.21 26.03 2.83
C LEU A 543 -12.11 26.30 1.62
N GLN A 544 -12.01 27.49 1.02
CA GLN A 544 -12.81 27.85 -0.16
C GLN A 544 -12.48 26.97 -1.36
N THR A 545 -11.19 26.71 -1.61
CA THR A 545 -10.73 25.87 -2.72
C THR A 545 -11.17 24.42 -2.50
N THR A 546 -10.99 23.87 -1.29
CA THR A 546 -11.42 22.51 -0.96
C THR A 546 -12.92 22.32 -1.09
N LEU A 547 -13.73 23.27 -0.61
CA LEU A 547 -15.19 23.19 -0.74
C LEU A 547 -15.66 23.24 -2.21
N LYS A 548 -14.93 23.96 -3.07
CA LYS A 548 -15.27 24.11 -4.48
C LYS A 548 -14.87 22.92 -5.34
N GLU A 549 -13.70 22.31 -5.07
CA GLU A 549 -13.04 21.39 -6.01
C GLU A 549 -12.60 20.06 -5.38
N GLY A 550 -12.76 19.88 -4.06
CA GLY A 550 -12.22 18.73 -3.32
C GLY A 550 -13.16 17.54 -3.12
N PHE A 551 -14.34 17.51 -3.75
CA PHE A 551 -15.34 16.45 -3.49
C PHE A 551 -15.85 15.83 -4.79
N GLY A 552 -16.23 14.56 -4.72
CA GLY A 552 -16.80 13.76 -5.82
C GLY A 552 -15.88 12.67 -6.36
N SER A 553 -14.78 12.34 -5.67
CA SER A 553 -13.73 11.46 -6.21
C SER A 553 -13.80 10.02 -5.65
N ASN A 554 -13.42 9.84 -4.39
CA ASN A 554 -13.40 8.57 -3.67
C ASN A 554 -13.48 8.87 -2.17
N HIS A 555 -13.68 7.86 -1.33
CA HIS A 555 -13.88 8.05 0.10
C HIS A 555 -12.58 8.01 0.92
N SER A 556 -11.40 7.83 0.32
CA SER A 556 -10.15 7.67 1.09
C SER A 556 -9.68 8.94 1.79
N LEU A 557 -8.67 8.81 2.65
CA LEU A 557 -8.11 9.92 3.42
C LEU A 557 -6.99 10.66 2.68
N CYS A 558 -6.13 9.96 1.93
CA CYS A 558 -4.94 10.58 1.35
C CYS A 558 -5.26 11.61 0.26
N HIS A 559 -6.18 11.23 -0.63
CA HIS A 559 -6.61 12.00 -1.80
C HIS A 559 -8.07 11.70 -2.14
N GLY A 560 -8.89 11.57 -1.09
CA GLY A 560 -10.32 11.38 -1.21
C GLY A 560 -11.11 12.39 -0.37
N ASP A 561 -12.42 12.30 -0.52
CA ASP A 561 -13.41 13.24 -0.03
C ASP A 561 -13.45 13.27 1.50
N LEU A 562 -13.23 12.14 2.19
CA LEU A 562 -13.20 12.10 3.66
C LEU A 562 -11.95 12.79 4.21
N GLY A 563 -10.80 12.64 3.55
CA GLY A 563 -9.60 13.40 3.94
C GLY A 563 -9.75 14.91 3.76
N ASN A 564 -10.51 15.33 2.74
CA ASN A 564 -10.83 16.73 2.52
C ASN A 564 -11.88 17.25 3.50
N LEU A 565 -12.78 16.38 3.97
CA LEU A 565 -13.79 16.69 4.97
C LEU A 565 -13.17 17.04 6.34
N GLU A 566 -12.05 16.42 6.69
CA GLU A 566 -11.31 16.70 7.93
C GLU A 566 -10.93 18.20 8.04
N LEU A 567 -10.61 18.87 6.92
CA LEU A 567 -10.34 20.31 6.93
C LEU A 567 -11.54 21.11 7.44
N LEU A 568 -12.75 20.76 7.02
CA LEU A 568 -14.00 21.41 7.44
C LEU A 568 -14.31 21.07 8.90
N LEU A 569 -14.10 19.81 9.31
CA LEU A 569 -14.26 19.39 10.71
C LEU A 569 -13.33 20.18 11.62
N THR A 570 -12.04 20.26 11.28
CA THR A 570 -11.06 21.01 12.06
C THR A 570 -11.38 22.52 12.11
N ALA A 571 -11.80 23.13 10.99
CA ALA A 571 -12.22 24.54 10.98
C ALA A 571 -13.40 24.84 11.92
N THR A 572 -14.39 23.95 11.94
CA THR A 572 -15.59 24.13 12.78
C THR A 572 -15.31 23.85 14.26
N GLN A 573 -14.57 22.79 14.57
CA GLN A 573 -14.29 22.38 15.96
C GLN A 573 -13.23 23.26 16.64
N HIS A 574 -12.13 23.59 15.94
CA HIS A 574 -10.99 24.27 16.57
C HIS A 574 -11.00 25.79 16.39
N LEU A 575 -11.49 26.28 15.25
CA LEU A 575 -11.49 27.72 14.93
C LEU A 575 -12.87 28.37 15.09
N GLY A 576 -13.92 27.59 15.42
CA GLY A 576 -15.27 28.11 15.62
C GLY A 576 -15.88 28.72 14.36
N MET A 577 -15.44 28.29 13.17
CA MET A 577 -15.89 28.84 11.89
C MET A 577 -17.27 28.31 11.50
N THR A 578 -18.30 28.86 12.15
CA THR A 578 -19.70 28.41 12.03
C THR A 578 -20.27 28.39 10.60
N GLN A 579 -19.72 29.18 9.68
CA GLN A 579 -20.13 29.19 8.27
C GLN A 579 -19.89 27.86 7.54
N TYR A 580 -19.02 26.99 8.07
CA TYR A 580 -18.74 25.67 7.50
C TYR A 580 -19.55 24.53 8.15
N LEU A 581 -20.37 24.79 9.17
CA LEU A 581 -21.18 23.76 9.85
C LEU A 581 -22.19 23.11 8.89
N GLU A 582 -22.89 23.91 8.10
CA GLU A 582 -23.87 23.39 7.12
C GLU A 582 -23.19 22.62 5.98
N PRO A 583 -22.15 23.16 5.29
CA PRO A 583 -21.38 22.39 4.31
C PRO A 583 -20.83 21.07 4.84
N LEU A 584 -20.24 21.08 6.05
CA LEU A 584 -19.74 19.87 6.70
C LEU A 584 -20.87 18.85 6.86
N SER A 585 -21.98 19.22 7.50
CA SER A 585 -23.11 18.33 7.73
C SER A 585 -23.71 17.75 6.44
N GLN A 586 -23.87 18.59 5.41
CA GLN A 586 -24.39 18.15 4.11
C GLN A 586 -23.43 17.16 3.45
N LEU A 587 -22.14 17.49 3.34
CA LEU A 587 -21.15 16.63 2.69
C LEU A 587 -20.96 15.30 3.45
N THR A 588 -20.94 15.32 4.78
CA THR A 588 -20.91 14.10 5.59
C THR A 588 -22.09 13.18 5.25
N ALA A 589 -23.30 13.72 5.19
CA ALA A 589 -24.50 12.95 4.85
C ALA A 589 -24.48 12.43 3.40
N MET A 590 -24.01 13.24 2.45
CA MET A 590 -23.87 12.86 1.04
C MET A 590 -22.89 11.69 0.86
N LEU A 591 -21.73 11.75 1.51
CA LEU A 591 -20.69 10.72 1.42
C LEU A 591 -21.12 9.43 2.11
N LEU A 592 -21.74 9.53 3.29
CA LEU A 592 -22.30 8.40 4.01
C LEU A 592 -23.36 7.68 3.17
N GLU A 593 -24.35 8.40 2.64
CA GLU A 593 -25.38 7.82 1.78
C GLU A 593 -24.86 7.29 0.45
N CYS A 594 -23.80 7.90 -0.09
CA CYS A 594 -23.13 7.38 -1.28
C CYS A 594 -22.55 6.00 -0.98
N GLY A 595 -21.71 5.89 0.03
CA GLY A 595 -21.07 4.63 0.38
C GLY A 595 -22.05 3.54 0.82
N GLU A 596 -23.10 3.87 1.57
CA GLU A 596 -24.18 2.91 1.92
C GLU A 596 -24.91 2.36 0.68
N ARG A 597 -25.05 3.19 -0.37
CA ARG A 597 -25.74 2.80 -1.60
C ARG A 597 -24.85 2.06 -2.59
N THR A 598 -23.60 2.48 -2.74
CA THR A 598 -22.71 2.02 -3.82
C THR A 598 -21.59 1.11 -3.34
N GLY A 599 -21.40 0.96 -2.03
CA GLY A 599 -20.17 0.48 -1.45
C GLY A 599 -19.11 1.59 -1.36
N TRP A 600 -18.04 1.29 -0.63
CA TRP A 600 -16.95 2.23 -0.34
C TRP A 600 -15.92 2.23 -1.47
N VAL A 601 -15.83 3.36 -2.18
CA VAL A 601 -14.80 3.58 -3.21
C VAL A 601 -13.51 4.08 -2.55
N THR A 602 -12.43 3.33 -2.71
CA THR A 602 -11.11 3.59 -2.12
C THR A 602 -10.20 4.42 -3.03
N GLY A 603 -9.04 4.82 -2.51
CA GLY A 603 -8.05 5.65 -3.20
C GLY A 603 -7.14 4.89 -4.19
N LEU A 604 -7.49 3.65 -4.56
CA LEU A 604 -6.73 2.81 -5.49
C LEU A 604 -7.29 2.90 -6.93
N PRO A 605 -6.49 2.48 -7.94
CA PRO A 605 -6.99 2.33 -9.30
C PRO A 605 -8.28 1.51 -9.36
N LEU A 606 -9.22 1.93 -10.20
CA LEU A 606 -10.56 1.36 -10.34
C LEU A 606 -11.40 1.32 -9.04
N GLY A 607 -10.98 2.03 -7.98
CA GLY A 607 -11.68 2.05 -6.70
C GLY A 607 -11.71 0.70 -5.99
N VAL A 608 -10.74 -0.17 -6.24
CA VAL A 608 -10.66 -1.51 -5.62
C VAL A 608 -10.53 -1.38 -4.11
N GLU A 609 -11.46 -2.00 -3.39
CA GLU A 609 -11.45 -2.03 -1.92
C GLU A 609 -10.06 -2.43 -1.38
N THR A 610 -9.55 -1.74 -0.38
CA THR A 610 -8.29 -2.08 0.30
C THR A 610 -8.48 -1.85 1.78
N PRO A 611 -7.88 -2.67 2.67
CA PRO A 611 -8.11 -2.58 4.10
C PRO A 611 -7.43 -1.36 4.76
N GLY A 612 -6.42 -0.76 4.11
CA GLY A 612 -5.51 0.22 4.69
C GLY A 612 -6.14 1.52 5.21
N MET A 613 -5.35 2.32 5.94
CA MET A 613 -5.81 3.59 6.52
C MET A 613 -5.97 4.67 5.46
N MET A 614 -4.89 5.04 4.79
CA MET A 614 -4.85 6.24 3.97
C MET A 614 -5.58 6.10 2.65
N LEU A 615 -5.62 4.89 2.07
CA LEU A 615 -6.32 4.62 0.82
C LEU A 615 -7.60 3.81 1.00
N GLY A 616 -7.87 3.25 2.17
CA GLY A 616 -8.78 2.12 2.33
C GLY A 616 -9.86 2.25 3.38
N LEU A 617 -10.46 1.10 3.68
CA LEU A 617 -11.56 0.93 4.59
C LEU A 617 -11.25 1.42 6.00
N ALA A 618 -10.06 1.13 6.55
CA ALA A 618 -9.72 1.55 7.90
C ALA A 618 -9.80 3.07 8.07
N GLY A 619 -9.33 3.86 7.10
CA GLY A 619 -9.44 5.32 7.17
C GLY A 619 -10.85 5.84 6.96
N ILE A 620 -11.62 5.21 6.07
CA ILE A 620 -13.03 5.56 5.87
C ILE A 620 -13.80 5.35 7.18
N GLY A 621 -13.61 4.20 7.83
CA GLY A 621 -14.22 3.89 9.12
C GLY A 621 -13.74 4.84 10.22
N TYR A 622 -12.44 5.12 10.27
CA TYR A 622 -11.83 6.02 11.24
C TYR A 622 -12.41 7.44 11.15
N GLU A 623 -12.53 7.98 9.95
CA GLU A 623 -13.04 9.33 9.75
C GLU A 623 -14.54 9.44 10.09
N PHE A 624 -15.34 8.42 9.79
CA PHE A 624 -16.73 8.39 10.28
C PHE A 624 -16.81 8.34 11.80
N LEU A 625 -15.94 7.56 12.45
CA LEU A 625 -15.86 7.52 13.91
C LEU A 625 -15.44 8.88 14.47
N ARG A 626 -14.49 9.55 13.82
CA ARG A 626 -14.03 10.89 14.16
C ARG A 626 -15.12 11.95 14.00
N LEU A 627 -15.86 11.94 12.90
CA LEU A 627 -17.00 12.83 12.67
C LEU A 627 -18.10 12.63 13.71
N ALA A 628 -18.29 11.40 14.19
CA ALA A 628 -19.25 11.10 15.26
C ALA A 628 -18.78 11.61 16.63
N GLN A 629 -17.48 11.54 16.91
CA GLN A 629 -16.88 11.81 18.22
C GLN A 629 -15.58 12.64 18.12
N PRO A 630 -15.64 13.88 17.62
CA PRO A 630 -14.45 14.66 17.28
C PRO A 630 -13.58 15.05 18.49
N GLN A 631 -14.13 14.94 19.70
CA GLN A 631 -13.44 15.22 20.96
C GLN A 631 -12.72 14.00 21.55
N ALA A 632 -13.08 12.77 21.13
CA ALA A 632 -12.52 11.52 21.64
C ALA A 632 -11.54 10.88 20.65
N VAL A 633 -11.82 11.00 19.35
CA VAL A 633 -11.02 10.42 18.27
C VAL A 633 -10.06 11.50 17.72
N PRO A 634 -8.73 11.34 17.84
CA PRO A 634 -7.76 12.34 17.39
C PRO A 634 -7.75 12.60 15.88
N ASP A 635 -7.12 13.69 15.44
CA ASP A 635 -6.87 13.93 14.02
C ASP A 635 -5.61 13.20 13.56
N LEU A 636 -5.80 12.06 12.88
CA LEU A 636 -4.70 11.28 12.32
C LEU A 636 -3.98 12.02 11.18
N LEU A 637 -4.65 12.89 10.44
CA LEU A 637 -4.08 13.60 9.28
C LEU A 637 -3.03 14.64 9.67
N ILE A 638 -3.01 15.09 10.93
CA ILE A 638 -1.96 15.96 11.48
C ILE A 638 -1.10 15.28 12.55
N LEU A 639 -1.22 13.94 12.68
CA LEU A 639 -0.59 13.10 13.69
C LEU A 639 -0.83 13.65 15.10
N ALA A 640 -2.10 13.97 15.42
CA ALA A 640 -2.49 14.45 16.73
C ALA A 640 -2.19 13.38 17.80
N PRO A 641 -1.69 13.77 18.98
CA PRO A 641 -1.52 12.84 20.10
C PRO A 641 -2.86 12.28 20.59
N PRO A 642 -2.86 11.17 21.35
CA PRO A 642 -4.08 10.67 21.98
C PRO A 642 -4.70 11.73 22.90
N VAL A 643 -6.03 11.85 22.87
CA VAL A 643 -6.74 12.74 23.78
C VAL A 643 -6.60 12.17 25.18
N ARG A 644 -6.03 12.94 26.12
CA ARG A 644 -6.01 12.55 27.53
C ARG A 644 -7.44 12.58 28.05
N MET A 645 -8.05 11.42 28.24
CA MET A 645 -9.21 11.33 29.11
C MET A 645 -8.75 11.74 30.51
N MET A 646 -9.27 12.88 31.00
CA MET A 646 -9.15 13.16 32.42
C MET A 646 -9.84 12.01 33.13
N ALA A 647 -9.07 11.19 33.87
CA ALA A 647 -9.66 10.26 34.81
C ALA A 647 -10.51 11.07 35.78
N GLU A 648 -11.83 10.87 35.75
CA GLU A 648 -12.75 11.40 36.76
C GLU A 648 -12.48 10.79 38.13
#